data_AF-A0A2E0WWS3-F1
#
_entry.id   AF-A0A2E0WWS3-F1
#
_cell.length_a   1.000
_cell.length_b   1.000
_cell.length_c   1.000
_cell.angle_alpha   90.00
_cell.angle_beta   90.00
_cell.angle_gamma   90.00
#
_symmetry.space_group_name_H-M   'P 1'
#
loop_
_entity.id
_entity.type
_entity.pdbx_description
1 polymer ?
#
loop_
_entity_poly.entity_id
_entity_poly.type
_entity_poly.pdbx_seq_one_letter_code
_entity_poly.pdbx_strand_id
1 'polypeptide(L)'
;MPPSLVLNSIRHHRGFIGVIIATVAFAARAGEPMQVDPPGQAKLFPLSAVRLLPGPFADAAQANRQYLLAHDPDRLLAPFLREAGLEPKKPPYPNWESQGLDGHTAGHYLSALALMIAAGDDADGALERRLDDMLAELERVQQANGNGYLGGVPESGELWKAVAAGDVGQVRRRWVPWYNVHKTFAGLRDAYVVAGKPLARDLLVNLADWCVAIISQLDDRQMQQMLSVEYGGMNESLADVYAITGEEKYLQAAERFNHRAVIDPLLRSEDKLTGLHANTQIPKIIGLAEIAALTGNAEEAAAARFFWDAVTQTRSVAFGGNSVSEHFNDPRDFSGLIRHREGPESCNTYNMLRLTEKLFAAEPQARYADYYERALYNHILSTIDPVDPGYVYFTPLRPQHYRVYSTPEQCFWCCVGTGMENPGRYGQFIYARDADGGLYVNLFVPSVLTVQDGLEIRQENNFPQQPRTKLTFSVENSTEWTLRIRHPWWTPAGDMAIRVNGEPIATDSQPGSYAAVTRTWADGDTVEIELPMHVTAEPLPDGSDWVAIEYGPIVLAAAAGDDDTPGERAGAGRMAHVADGPMTPLDQVPSLLTTVEQLPSHVVPDPTDGPLHFRIKGVVEPPTAEGIVLEPFYQLHHQRYQMYWELTTRDQLQQRREALAAAERARAARDAATLDAVKPGEQQSETEHDFAGDETETGIHNGRRWRHGRRIEYTLDAGDATQAELAVTYSGDDSGRVFDIFANDTLVATQELTGEKRGDFVEKRYAIPTSVLADANDGRITIKFVAQRWLAGGVYDVRLLTTDSSATDEKPASDQAAERAPRRRGAGFGRPIELGPDDKQVFPEPPASINAVREGDPRGRLEMIEYDSTTVGVRRKMQVYTPPGYSADRQYPVLYLLHGIGGDETEWQRFATPNVLLDNLLADGQAVPMIIVMPNGRARKNDRAEGNVFESAPAFAVFEQDLLNDVIPAIEARYSVHGDRDHRALAGLSMGGGQSLNFGLAHLDRFAWIGAFSAAPNTMPPAELLPDPGAAKEQLKLLWLSCGNQDGLISISQDVHQHLKQAGIGHVWNVDGHGHDPTHWRNNLYYFLQRIFKSDSEPNQPQSE
;
A
#
# COMPACT_ATOMS: atom_id res chain seq x y z
N MET A 1 -57.54 33.19 -23.26
CA MET A 1 -58.84 32.47 -23.33
C MET A 1 -58.84 31.36 -22.27
N PRO A 2 -59.99 30.91 -21.75
CA PRO A 2 -60.11 30.03 -20.56
C PRO A 2 -60.33 28.54 -20.93
N PRO A 3 -60.65 27.57 -20.03
CA PRO A 3 -60.83 27.57 -18.54
C PRO A 3 -59.77 26.62 -17.85
N SER A 4 -59.90 25.90 -16.70
CA SER A 4 -61.03 25.54 -15.80
C SER A 4 -60.59 25.09 -14.37
N LEU A 5 -61.43 25.36 -13.36
CA LEU A 5 -62.08 24.47 -12.35
C LEU A 5 -61.29 23.30 -11.68
N VAL A 6 -61.43 22.94 -10.38
CA VAL A 6 -62.53 23.09 -9.37
C VAL A 6 -61.99 23.48 -7.96
N LEU A 7 -62.89 24.00 -7.10
CA LEU A 7 -62.77 24.33 -5.66
C LEU A 7 -62.13 23.21 -4.77
N ASN A 8 -61.68 23.41 -3.52
CA ASN A 8 -61.89 24.42 -2.44
C ASN A 8 -60.70 24.31 -1.42
N SER A 9 -60.45 25.04 -0.31
CA SER A 9 -60.98 26.20 0.47
C SER A 9 -59.89 26.59 1.53
N ILE A 10 -59.98 27.47 2.56
CA ILE A 10 -60.97 28.42 3.13
C ILE A 10 -60.25 29.51 3.99
N ARG A 11 -60.74 30.77 4.01
CA ARG A 11 -60.52 31.89 5.01
C ARG A 11 -59.06 32.32 5.39
N HIS A 12 -58.74 33.59 5.68
CA HIS A 12 -59.52 34.85 5.80
C HIS A 12 -58.78 36.08 5.21
N HIS A 13 -59.39 37.28 5.28
CA HIS A 13 -59.16 38.43 4.38
C HIS A 13 -57.94 39.35 4.65
N ARG A 14 -57.58 40.10 3.59
CA ARG A 14 -56.75 41.32 3.57
C ARG A 14 -57.59 42.58 3.24
N GLY A 15 -57.07 43.76 3.60
CA GLY A 15 -57.20 45.04 2.86
C GLY A 15 -55.82 45.75 2.92
N PHE A 16 -55.23 46.29 1.84
CA PHE A 16 -55.52 47.58 1.17
C PHE A 16 -55.58 48.75 2.17
N ILE A 17 -54.82 49.86 2.07
CA ILE A 17 -54.11 50.57 0.96
C ILE A 17 -52.79 51.18 1.54
N GLY A 18 -51.66 51.47 0.86
CA GLY A 18 -51.24 51.34 -0.56
C GLY A 18 -50.66 52.65 -1.15
N VAL A 19 -49.33 52.90 -1.13
CA VAL A 19 -48.70 54.19 -1.55
C VAL A 19 -47.42 54.03 -2.40
N ILE A 20 -47.21 55.03 -3.26
CA ILE A 20 -46.17 55.37 -4.25
C ILE A 20 -44.69 55.18 -3.83
N ILE A 21 -43.84 54.95 -4.85
CA ILE A 21 -42.36 54.84 -4.81
C ILE A 21 -41.67 56.19 -5.04
N ALA A 22 -40.61 56.54 -4.27
CA ALA A 22 -39.39 57.22 -4.76
C ALA A 22 -38.29 57.40 -3.66
N THR A 23 -37.11 56.82 -3.91
CA THR A 23 -35.74 57.22 -3.48
C THR A 23 -35.50 58.18 -2.30
N VAL A 24 -34.67 57.76 -1.33
CA VAL A 24 -33.23 58.17 -1.20
C VAL A 24 -32.46 56.96 -0.65
N ALA A 25 -31.17 56.82 -1.01
CA ALA A 25 -30.33 55.70 -0.58
C ALA A 25 -29.71 55.89 0.81
N PHE A 26 -29.50 54.77 1.52
CA PHE A 26 -28.50 54.63 2.57
C PHE A 26 -27.62 53.44 2.22
N ALA A 27 -26.29 53.62 2.27
CA ALA A 27 -25.36 52.54 1.98
C ALA A 27 -25.29 51.59 3.19
N ALA A 28 -25.95 50.44 3.09
CA ALA A 28 -25.67 49.33 3.98
C ALA A 28 -24.28 48.77 3.63
N ARG A 29 -23.41 48.59 4.63
CA ARG A 29 -22.27 47.67 4.50
C ARG A 29 -22.84 46.28 4.18
N ALA A 30 -22.22 45.55 3.26
CA ALA A 30 -22.45 44.12 3.18
C ALA A 30 -22.08 43.52 4.54
N GLY A 31 -23.00 42.76 5.14
CA GLY A 31 -22.65 41.90 6.26
C GLY A 31 -21.80 40.74 5.75
N GLU A 32 -20.91 40.24 6.60
CA GLU A 32 -20.16 39.01 6.34
C GLU A 32 -21.16 37.84 6.17
N PRO A 33 -20.85 36.84 5.32
CA PRO A 33 -21.67 35.64 5.20
C PRO A 33 -21.61 34.88 6.52
N MET A 34 -22.67 35.00 7.33
CA MET A 34 -22.73 34.36 8.64
C MET A 34 -22.86 32.84 8.42
N GLN A 35 -21.78 32.12 8.68
CA GLN A 35 -21.70 30.66 8.58
C GLN A 35 -22.78 30.04 9.49
N VAL A 36 -23.72 29.30 8.89
CA VAL A 36 -24.84 28.67 9.63
C VAL A 36 -24.44 27.24 9.97
N ASP A 37 -23.58 27.10 10.97
CA ASP A 37 -23.04 25.79 11.37
C ASP A 37 -24.11 24.85 11.93
N PRO A 38 -23.98 23.53 11.72
CA PRO A 38 -24.78 22.53 12.41
C PRO A 38 -24.58 22.62 13.95
N PRO A 39 -25.66 22.55 14.76
CA PRO A 39 -25.52 22.59 16.20
C PRO A 39 -24.89 21.28 16.74
N GLY A 40 -23.78 21.39 17.46
CA GLY A 40 -23.19 20.28 18.24
C GLY A 40 -21.75 19.85 17.89
N GLN A 41 -21.05 20.58 17.00
CA GLN A 41 -19.67 20.27 16.60
C GLN A 41 -18.63 21.20 17.26
N ALA A 42 -17.41 20.70 17.42
CA ALA A 42 -16.26 21.48 17.90
C ALA A 42 -15.62 22.25 16.74
N LYS A 43 -14.93 23.36 17.05
CA LYS A 43 -14.33 24.27 16.07
C LYS A 43 -12.88 24.56 16.41
N LEU A 44 -11.98 24.29 15.47
CA LEU A 44 -10.60 24.77 15.57
C LEU A 44 -10.58 26.30 15.50
N PHE A 45 -9.63 26.93 16.19
CA PHE A 45 -9.45 28.38 16.08
C PHE A 45 -8.75 28.75 14.76
N PRO A 46 -9.01 29.94 14.20
CA PRO A 46 -8.26 30.42 13.05
C PRO A 46 -6.80 30.68 13.45
N LEU A 47 -5.86 30.50 12.51
CA LEU A 47 -4.44 30.74 12.76
C LEU A 47 -4.14 32.16 13.27
N SER A 48 -4.96 33.15 12.92
CA SER A 48 -4.85 34.52 13.43
C SER A 48 -5.10 34.69 14.93
N ALA A 49 -5.74 33.71 15.58
CA ALA A 49 -5.98 33.69 17.02
C ALA A 49 -4.84 33.00 17.82
N VAL A 50 -3.92 32.28 17.18
CA VAL A 50 -2.87 31.49 17.86
C VAL A 50 -1.49 31.98 17.45
N ARG A 51 -0.66 32.34 18.42
CA ARG A 51 0.74 32.76 18.21
C ARG A 51 1.67 31.79 18.92
N LEU A 52 2.67 31.27 18.22
CA LEU A 52 3.69 30.41 18.83
C LEU A 52 4.59 31.23 19.77
N LEU A 53 5.07 30.60 20.82
CA LEU A 53 6.15 31.11 21.68
C LEU A 53 7.46 30.36 21.35
N PRO A 54 8.64 30.86 21.76
CA PRO A 54 9.93 30.25 21.42
C PRO A 54 10.02 28.76 21.78
N GLY A 55 10.54 27.97 20.84
CA GLY A 55 10.55 26.52 20.87
C GLY A 55 10.57 25.95 19.43
N PRO A 56 10.71 24.63 19.26
CA PRO A 56 11.10 24.03 17.98
C PRO A 56 10.13 24.30 16.83
N PHE A 57 8.83 24.48 17.11
CA PHE A 57 7.85 24.86 16.08
C PHE A 57 8.01 26.31 15.59
N ALA A 58 8.40 27.24 16.47
CA ALA A 58 8.69 28.62 16.09
C ALA A 58 10.02 28.71 15.32
N ASP A 59 11.02 27.92 15.72
CA ASP A 59 12.30 27.82 15.01
C ASP A 59 12.10 27.24 13.58
N ALA A 60 11.29 26.19 13.45
CA ALA A 60 10.90 25.61 12.17
C ALA A 60 10.02 26.56 11.32
N ALA A 61 9.13 27.36 11.92
CA ALA A 61 8.39 28.40 11.21
C ALA A 61 9.33 29.50 10.67
N GLN A 62 10.32 29.93 11.45
CA GLN A 62 11.32 30.90 11.01
C GLN A 62 12.28 30.33 9.94
N ALA A 63 12.56 29.02 9.95
CA ALA A 63 13.25 28.33 8.85
C ALA A 63 12.39 28.28 7.58
N ASN A 64 11.10 27.97 7.71
CA ASN A 64 10.14 27.99 6.61
C ASN A 64 10.07 29.37 5.94
N ARG A 65 10.03 30.44 6.75
CA ARG A 65 10.04 31.83 6.27
C ARG A 65 11.26 32.12 5.38
N GLN A 66 12.43 31.64 5.77
CA GLN A 66 13.66 31.81 5.00
C GLN A 66 13.60 31.05 3.66
N TYR A 67 13.11 29.80 3.67
CA TYR A 67 12.91 29.00 2.46
C TYR A 67 11.90 29.65 1.49
N LEU A 68 10.79 30.16 2.01
CA LEU A 68 9.78 30.88 1.22
C LEU A 68 10.34 32.16 0.59
N LEU A 69 11.16 32.91 1.33
CA LEU A 69 11.78 34.15 0.82
C LEU A 69 12.92 33.90 -0.18
N ALA A 70 13.54 32.71 -0.18
CA ALA A 70 14.54 32.33 -1.18
C ALA A 70 13.96 32.11 -2.60
N HIS A 71 12.65 31.94 -2.74
CA HIS A 71 11.99 31.74 -4.04
C HIS A 71 11.73 33.05 -4.80
N ASP A 72 11.53 32.93 -6.10
CA ASP A 72 11.27 34.02 -7.05
C ASP A 72 9.86 33.87 -7.66
N PRO A 73 8.87 34.68 -7.25
CA PRO A 73 7.49 34.59 -7.73
C PRO A 73 7.34 34.65 -9.25
N ASP A 74 8.19 35.43 -9.95
CA ASP A 74 8.14 35.53 -11.42
C ASP A 74 8.49 34.20 -12.11
N ARG A 75 9.22 33.30 -11.44
CA ARG A 75 9.58 31.97 -11.95
C ARG A 75 8.50 30.93 -11.64
N LEU A 76 7.85 31.02 -10.48
CA LEU A 76 6.67 30.22 -10.14
C LEU A 76 5.47 30.53 -11.06
N LEU A 77 5.34 31.79 -11.50
CA LEU A 77 4.27 32.23 -12.41
C LEU A 77 4.59 32.05 -13.89
N ALA A 78 5.83 31.70 -14.25
CA ALA A 78 6.24 31.54 -15.65
C ALA A 78 5.39 30.50 -16.43
N PRO A 79 4.99 29.33 -15.86
CA PRO A 79 4.05 28.42 -16.50
C PRO A 79 2.68 29.04 -16.76
N PHE A 80 2.12 29.76 -15.78
CA PHE A 80 0.79 30.38 -15.89
C PHE A 80 0.76 31.45 -16.98
N LEU A 81 1.81 32.27 -17.06
CA LEU A 81 1.99 33.25 -18.14
C LEU A 81 2.06 32.56 -19.51
N ARG A 82 2.90 31.52 -19.65
CA ARG A 82 3.06 30.72 -20.87
C ARG A 82 1.72 30.15 -21.37
N GLU A 83 0.97 29.47 -20.50
CA GLU A 83 -0.29 28.82 -20.89
C GLU A 83 -1.38 29.82 -21.30
N ALA A 84 -1.36 31.04 -20.76
CA ALA A 84 -2.24 32.15 -21.18
C ALA A 84 -1.73 32.95 -22.38
N GLY A 85 -0.65 32.51 -23.04
CA GLY A 85 -0.07 33.21 -24.21
C GLY A 85 0.60 34.54 -23.86
N LEU A 86 0.98 34.75 -22.60
CA LEU A 86 1.72 35.91 -22.11
C LEU A 86 3.22 35.58 -22.01
N GLU A 87 4.08 36.55 -22.31
CA GLU A 87 5.53 36.35 -22.18
C GLU A 87 5.92 36.19 -20.69
N PRO A 88 6.60 35.09 -20.32
CA PRO A 88 7.12 34.91 -18.96
C PRO A 88 8.21 35.95 -18.63
N LYS A 89 8.11 36.59 -17.46
CA LYS A 89 9.11 37.58 -17.01
C LYS A 89 10.51 36.96 -16.81
N LYS A 90 10.56 35.67 -16.45
CA LYS A 90 11.75 34.86 -16.16
C LYS A 90 11.47 33.43 -16.62
N PRO A 91 12.50 32.59 -16.89
CA PRO A 91 12.29 31.16 -17.13
C PRO A 91 11.71 30.47 -15.88
N PRO A 92 10.91 29.40 -16.06
CA PRO A 92 10.38 28.62 -14.93
C PRO A 92 11.50 28.03 -14.07
N TYR A 93 11.10 27.49 -12.93
CA TYR A 93 11.99 26.69 -12.09
C TYR A 93 12.33 25.34 -12.77
N PRO A 94 13.50 24.74 -12.46
CA PRO A 94 13.88 23.46 -13.00
C PRO A 94 13.12 22.34 -12.27
N ASN A 95 13.59 21.09 -12.39
CA ASN A 95 12.94 19.93 -11.76
C ASN A 95 11.47 19.81 -12.23
N TRP A 96 10.51 19.44 -11.38
CA TRP A 96 9.17 19.08 -11.86
C TRP A 96 8.38 20.28 -12.43
N GLU A 97 8.70 21.51 -11.99
CA GLU A 97 8.17 22.78 -12.52
C GLU A 97 8.53 23.08 -13.99
N SER A 98 9.44 22.30 -14.59
CA SER A 98 9.71 22.32 -16.03
C SER A 98 9.87 20.90 -16.62
N GLN A 99 9.25 19.89 -16.01
CA GLN A 99 9.29 18.48 -16.46
C GLN A 99 7.87 17.87 -16.61
N GLY A 100 6.83 18.71 -16.67
CA GLY A 100 5.46 18.29 -16.96
C GLY A 100 4.46 18.52 -15.82
N LEU A 101 4.93 18.90 -14.63
CA LEU A 101 4.08 19.26 -13.47
C LEU A 101 4.02 20.78 -13.24
N ASP A 102 4.57 21.55 -14.18
CA ASP A 102 4.65 23.02 -14.26
C ASP A 102 3.46 23.75 -13.61
N GLY A 103 3.72 24.59 -12.61
CA GLY A 103 2.76 25.43 -11.88
C GLY A 103 2.19 24.86 -10.58
N HIS A 104 2.40 23.59 -10.25
CA HIS A 104 1.85 23.00 -9.01
C HIS A 104 2.41 23.64 -7.73
N THR A 105 3.69 24.05 -7.74
CA THR A 105 4.35 24.64 -6.58
C THR A 105 3.90 26.07 -6.35
N ALA A 106 3.53 26.82 -7.40
CA ALA A 106 2.96 28.16 -7.25
C ALA A 106 1.64 28.13 -6.44
N GLY A 107 0.82 27.10 -6.64
CA GLY A 107 -0.41 26.89 -5.86
C GLY A 107 -0.13 26.62 -4.38
N HIS A 108 0.77 25.67 -4.09
CA HIS A 108 1.25 25.43 -2.72
C HIS A 108 1.88 26.68 -2.06
N TYR A 109 2.59 27.49 -2.85
CA TYR A 109 3.24 28.71 -2.37
C TYR A 109 2.22 29.78 -1.97
N LEU A 110 1.09 29.93 -2.68
CA LEU A 110 -0.02 30.78 -2.25
C LEU A 110 -0.58 30.34 -0.88
N SER A 111 -0.84 29.03 -0.70
CA SER A 111 -1.26 28.48 0.59
C SER A 111 -0.22 28.75 1.68
N ALA A 112 1.05 28.45 1.43
CA ALA A 112 2.13 28.64 2.40
C ALA A 112 2.31 30.11 2.83
N LEU A 113 2.24 31.06 1.89
CA LEU A 113 2.23 32.49 2.21
C LEU A 113 1.03 32.84 3.09
N ALA A 114 -0.17 32.44 2.71
CA ALA A 114 -1.40 32.76 3.45
C ALA A 114 -1.40 32.20 4.88
N LEU A 115 -0.95 30.95 5.04
CA LEU A 115 -0.82 30.26 6.33
C LEU A 115 0.19 30.97 7.25
N MET A 116 1.39 31.29 6.74
CA MET A 116 2.44 31.99 7.52
C MET A 116 2.03 33.42 7.92
N ILE A 117 1.35 34.15 7.04
CA ILE A 117 0.81 35.49 7.35
C ILE A 117 -0.21 35.39 8.50
N ALA A 118 -1.13 34.42 8.45
CA ALA A 118 -2.14 34.24 9.49
C ALA A 118 -1.54 33.73 10.81
N ALA A 119 -0.53 32.87 10.78
CA ALA A 119 0.23 32.42 11.95
C ALA A 119 1.03 33.57 12.63
N GLY A 120 1.28 34.66 11.90
CA GLY A 120 1.95 35.87 12.41
C GLY A 120 3.43 35.98 12.05
N ASP A 121 3.96 35.04 11.27
CA ASP A 121 5.38 34.92 10.91
C ASP A 121 5.80 35.87 9.77
N ASP A 122 5.11 37.01 9.60
CA ASP A 122 5.40 38.02 8.58
C ASP A 122 5.43 39.46 9.13
N ALA A 123 6.12 39.66 10.26
CA ALA A 123 6.21 40.95 10.95
C ALA A 123 6.79 42.12 10.13
N ASP A 124 7.39 41.87 8.96
CA ASP A 124 7.87 42.90 8.02
C ASP A 124 7.01 43.01 6.72
N GLY A 125 5.97 42.18 6.57
CA GLY A 125 5.04 42.13 5.44
C GLY A 125 5.62 41.59 4.12
N ALA A 126 6.76 40.89 4.13
CA ALA A 126 7.41 40.40 2.91
C ALA A 126 6.70 39.22 2.27
N LEU A 127 6.04 38.35 3.06
CA LEU A 127 5.19 37.28 2.54
C LEU A 127 3.88 37.87 1.99
N GLU A 128 3.29 38.85 2.69
CA GLU A 128 2.07 39.54 2.25
C GLU A 128 2.26 40.25 0.91
N ARG A 129 3.37 41.00 0.74
CA ARG A 129 3.68 41.65 -0.53
C ARG A 129 3.80 40.64 -1.69
N ARG A 130 4.43 39.49 -1.45
CA ARG A 130 4.54 38.42 -2.46
C ARG A 130 3.20 37.79 -2.79
N LEU A 131 2.32 37.62 -1.81
CA LEU A 131 0.97 37.11 -2.02
C LEU A 131 0.16 38.07 -2.91
N ASP A 132 0.18 39.37 -2.59
CA ASP A 132 -0.53 40.40 -3.36
C ASP A 132 0.04 40.55 -4.79
N ASP A 133 1.37 40.56 -4.95
CA ASP A 133 2.05 40.59 -6.26
C ASP A 133 1.67 39.37 -7.12
N MET A 134 1.58 38.17 -6.52
CA MET A 134 1.19 36.95 -7.23
C MET A 134 -0.29 36.94 -7.62
N LEU A 135 -1.19 37.39 -6.73
CA LEU A 135 -2.61 37.48 -7.04
C LEU A 135 -2.88 38.48 -8.18
N ALA A 136 -2.13 39.59 -8.26
CA ALA A 136 -2.23 40.56 -9.33
C ALA A 136 -1.75 40.02 -10.71
N GLU A 137 -0.67 39.24 -10.74
CA GLU A 137 -0.25 38.57 -11.98
C GLU A 137 -1.20 37.43 -12.38
N LEU A 138 -1.74 36.68 -11.42
CA LEU A 138 -2.76 35.65 -11.68
C LEU A 138 -4.07 36.26 -12.20
N GLU A 139 -4.48 37.45 -11.73
CA GLU A 139 -5.57 38.20 -12.35
C GLU A 139 -5.28 38.48 -13.83
N ARG A 140 -4.06 38.94 -14.15
CA ARG A 140 -3.64 39.19 -15.54
C ARG A 140 -3.66 37.92 -16.40
N VAL A 141 -3.29 36.76 -15.84
CA VAL A 141 -3.38 35.45 -16.49
C VAL A 141 -4.84 35.05 -16.75
N GLN A 142 -5.72 35.16 -15.74
CA GLN A 142 -7.13 34.76 -15.89
C GLN A 142 -7.87 35.66 -16.90
N GLN A 143 -7.57 36.98 -16.89
CA GLN A 143 -8.07 37.94 -17.87
C GLN A 143 -7.60 37.62 -19.29
N ALA A 144 -6.35 37.19 -19.48
CA ALA A 144 -5.81 36.81 -20.79
C ALA A 144 -6.40 35.48 -21.31
N ASN A 145 -6.62 34.50 -20.43
CA ASN A 145 -7.32 33.26 -20.75
C ASN A 145 -8.80 33.50 -21.12
N GLY A 146 -9.44 34.49 -20.49
CA GLY A 146 -10.80 34.94 -20.82
C GLY A 146 -11.93 33.94 -20.55
N ASN A 147 -11.61 32.79 -19.90
CA ASN A 147 -12.52 31.67 -19.68
C ASN A 147 -12.53 31.15 -18.23
N GLY A 148 -11.87 31.85 -17.30
CA GLY A 148 -11.72 31.47 -15.89
C GLY A 148 -10.50 30.58 -15.57
N TYR A 149 -9.83 29.99 -16.55
CA TYR A 149 -8.71 29.07 -16.30
C TYR A 149 -7.49 29.74 -15.68
N LEU A 150 -6.89 29.04 -14.70
CA LEU A 150 -5.61 29.30 -14.08
C LEU A 150 -4.90 27.96 -13.83
N GLY A 151 -3.69 27.81 -14.36
CA GLY A 151 -2.85 26.63 -14.18
C GLY A 151 -1.63 26.68 -15.11
N GLY A 152 -0.56 25.98 -14.73
CA GLY A 152 0.68 25.91 -15.51
C GLY A 152 0.82 24.67 -16.41
N VAL A 153 -0.14 23.73 -16.35
CA VAL A 153 -0.09 22.43 -17.06
C VAL A 153 0.29 22.60 -18.53
N PRO A 154 1.37 21.96 -19.04
CA PRO A 154 1.78 22.13 -20.44
C PRO A 154 0.70 21.75 -21.46
N GLU A 155 0.50 22.62 -22.45
CA GLU A 155 -0.52 22.47 -23.51
C GLU A 155 -1.95 22.38 -22.94
N SER A 156 -2.21 23.06 -21.81
CA SER A 156 -3.50 23.12 -21.11
C SER A 156 -4.65 23.49 -22.03
N GLY A 157 -4.43 24.47 -22.90
CA GLY A 157 -5.41 24.97 -23.88
C GLY A 157 -5.82 23.94 -24.94
N GLU A 158 -5.08 22.84 -25.11
CA GLU A 158 -5.51 21.70 -25.94
C GLU A 158 -6.11 20.58 -25.08
N LEU A 159 -5.45 20.24 -23.97
CA LEU A 159 -5.91 19.26 -22.98
C LEU A 159 -7.37 19.49 -22.59
N TRP A 160 -7.70 20.70 -22.10
CA TRP A 160 -9.02 20.96 -21.53
C TRP A 160 -10.12 21.06 -22.59
N LYS A 161 -9.78 21.45 -23.83
CA LYS A 161 -10.73 21.37 -24.97
C LYS A 161 -11.04 19.92 -25.34
N ALA A 162 -10.05 19.03 -25.32
CA ALA A 162 -10.24 17.62 -25.59
C ALA A 162 -11.04 16.92 -24.47
N VAL A 163 -10.76 17.24 -23.21
CA VAL A 163 -11.55 16.77 -22.06
C VAL A 163 -13.01 17.23 -22.16
N ALA A 164 -13.27 18.52 -22.42
CA ALA A 164 -14.64 19.02 -22.61
C ALA A 164 -15.35 18.45 -23.86
N ALA A 165 -14.60 17.93 -24.83
CA ALA A 165 -15.13 17.18 -25.98
C ALA A 165 -15.33 15.67 -25.70
N GLY A 166 -15.09 15.22 -24.46
CA GLY A 166 -15.30 13.84 -24.02
C GLY A 166 -14.06 12.93 -24.08
N ASP A 167 -12.93 13.40 -24.60
CA ASP A 167 -11.67 12.65 -24.60
C ASP A 167 -10.90 12.82 -23.28
N VAL A 168 -11.48 12.25 -22.23
CA VAL A 168 -10.83 12.11 -20.91
C VAL A 168 -9.54 11.27 -20.96
N GLY A 169 -9.23 10.62 -22.09
CA GLY A 169 -7.97 9.92 -22.30
C GLY A 169 -6.76 10.85 -22.32
N GLN A 170 -6.93 12.12 -22.69
CA GLN A 170 -5.82 13.10 -22.71
C GLN A 170 -5.28 13.41 -21.30
N VAL A 171 -6.07 13.24 -20.24
CA VAL A 171 -5.64 13.42 -18.83
C VAL A 171 -4.50 12.44 -18.47
N ARG A 172 -4.45 11.26 -19.09
CA ARG A 172 -3.36 10.28 -18.94
C ARG A 172 -2.11 10.61 -19.76
N ARG A 173 -2.13 11.65 -20.60
CA ARG A 173 -1.00 12.10 -21.45
C ARG A 173 -0.31 13.36 -20.92
N ARG A 174 -0.63 13.75 -19.68
CA ARG A 174 -0.02 14.84 -18.91
C ARG A 174 0.23 14.35 -17.49
N TRP A 175 1.17 14.95 -16.78
CA TRP A 175 1.48 14.55 -15.41
C TRP A 175 0.42 15.11 -14.45
N VAL A 176 -0.53 14.25 -14.06
CA VAL A 176 -1.58 14.48 -13.05
C VAL A 176 -2.22 15.90 -13.11
N PRO A 177 -2.77 16.32 -14.25
CA PRO A 177 -3.09 17.74 -14.48
C PRO A 177 -4.18 18.30 -13.55
N TRP A 178 -5.08 17.45 -13.04
CA TRP A 178 -6.04 17.86 -12.01
C TRP A 178 -5.39 18.04 -10.63
N TYR A 179 -4.39 17.23 -10.25
CA TYR A 179 -3.62 17.44 -9.02
C TYR A 179 -2.89 18.79 -9.03
N ASN A 180 -2.36 19.18 -10.18
CA ASN A 180 -1.70 20.47 -10.40
C ASN A 180 -2.72 21.62 -10.24
N VAL A 181 -3.81 21.60 -10.99
CA VAL A 181 -4.87 22.64 -10.93
C VAL A 181 -5.47 22.74 -9.51
N HIS A 182 -5.66 21.62 -8.81
CA HIS A 182 -6.06 21.59 -7.40
C HIS A 182 -5.18 22.44 -6.48
N LYS A 183 -3.86 22.54 -6.72
CA LYS A 183 -3.00 23.42 -5.90
C LYS A 183 -3.31 24.90 -6.12
N THR A 184 -3.75 25.28 -7.32
CA THR A 184 -4.20 26.64 -7.61
C THR A 184 -5.54 26.92 -6.92
N PHE A 185 -6.47 25.95 -6.90
CA PHE A 185 -7.70 26.05 -6.11
C PHE A 185 -7.41 26.23 -4.60
N ALA A 186 -6.62 25.33 -4.00
CA ALA A 186 -6.25 25.41 -2.58
C ALA A 186 -5.53 26.73 -2.24
N GLY A 187 -4.56 27.14 -3.07
CA GLY A 187 -3.82 28.39 -2.89
C GLY A 187 -4.71 29.64 -2.92
N LEU A 188 -5.68 29.71 -3.84
CA LEU A 188 -6.63 30.83 -3.91
C LEU A 188 -7.68 30.77 -2.79
N ARG A 189 -8.12 29.57 -2.39
CA ARG A 189 -8.97 29.38 -1.20
C ARG A 189 -8.28 29.89 0.05
N ASP A 190 -7.04 29.48 0.30
CA ASP A 190 -6.32 29.83 1.52
C ASP A 190 -5.95 31.32 1.54
N ALA A 191 -5.56 31.88 0.40
CA ALA A 191 -5.37 33.33 0.26
C ALA A 191 -6.63 34.14 0.61
N TYR A 192 -7.83 33.63 0.31
CA TYR A 192 -9.09 34.27 0.70
C TYR A 192 -9.50 33.97 2.15
N VAL A 193 -9.62 32.69 2.52
CA VAL A 193 -10.21 32.23 3.80
C VAL A 193 -9.25 32.44 4.98
N VAL A 194 -7.93 32.28 4.76
CA VAL A 194 -6.92 32.37 5.81
C VAL A 194 -6.25 33.75 5.84
N ALA A 195 -5.88 34.30 4.67
CA ALA A 195 -5.23 35.62 4.56
C ALA A 195 -6.17 36.78 4.19
N GLY A 196 -7.49 36.54 4.07
CA GLY A 196 -8.50 37.58 3.90
C GLY A 196 -8.50 38.31 2.55
N LYS A 197 -7.77 37.84 1.54
CA LYS A 197 -7.56 38.56 0.26
C LYS A 197 -8.79 38.44 -0.66
N PRO A 198 -9.57 39.52 -0.93
CA PRO A 198 -10.81 39.40 -1.69
C PRO A 198 -10.60 39.05 -3.16
N LEU A 199 -9.49 39.49 -3.78
CA LEU A 199 -9.16 39.15 -5.16
C LEU A 199 -9.02 37.63 -5.35
N ALA A 200 -8.44 36.92 -4.37
CA ALA A 200 -8.28 35.47 -4.44
C ALA A 200 -9.63 34.72 -4.50
N ARG A 201 -10.66 35.24 -3.82
CA ARG A 201 -12.04 34.71 -3.88
C ARG A 201 -12.58 34.75 -5.30
N ASP A 202 -12.46 35.90 -5.97
CA ASP A 202 -13.07 36.10 -7.28
C ASP A 202 -12.30 35.34 -8.37
N LEU A 203 -10.97 35.23 -8.24
CA LEU A 203 -10.14 34.32 -9.06
C LEU A 203 -10.54 32.85 -8.87
N LEU A 204 -10.77 32.41 -7.63
CA LEU A 204 -11.20 31.05 -7.27
C LEU A 204 -12.59 30.72 -7.82
N VAL A 205 -13.56 31.63 -7.68
CA VAL A 205 -14.93 31.46 -8.18
C VAL A 205 -14.94 31.34 -9.72
N ASN A 206 -14.19 32.19 -10.41
CA ASN A 206 -14.01 32.10 -11.87
C ASN A 206 -13.35 30.77 -12.30
N LEU A 207 -12.39 30.27 -11.51
CA LEU A 207 -11.73 28.98 -11.76
C LEU A 207 -12.66 27.79 -11.49
N ALA A 208 -13.54 27.90 -10.49
CA ALA A 208 -14.58 26.92 -10.21
C ALA A 208 -15.64 26.88 -11.32
N ASP A 209 -16.13 28.03 -11.80
CA ASP A 209 -17.05 28.11 -12.95
C ASP A 209 -16.42 27.54 -14.23
N TRP A 210 -15.13 27.78 -14.46
CA TRP A 210 -14.38 27.09 -15.53
C TRP A 210 -14.41 25.56 -15.34
N CYS A 211 -14.12 25.05 -14.14
CA CYS A 211 -14.09 23.62 -13.87
C CYS A 211 -15.47 22.97 -14.07
N VAL A 212 -16.53 23.60 -13.55
CA VAL A 212 -17.94 23.21 -13.75
C VAL A 212 -18.26 23.13 -15.24
N ALA A 213 -17.86 24.14 -16.03
CA ALA A 213 -18.07 24.15 -17.47
C ALA A 213 -17.39 22.97 -18.18
N ILE A 214 -16.12 22.65 -17.84
CA ILE A 214 -15.39 21.51 -18.41
C ILE A 214 -16.08 20.17 -18.08
N ILE A 215 -16.43 19.91 -16.82
CA ILE A 215 -17.01 18.61 -16.42
C ILE A 215 -18.49 18.45 -16.79
N SER A 216 -19.21 19.55 -17.06
CA SER A 216 -20.63 19.52 -17.44
C SER A 216 -20.93 18.75 -18.73
N GLN A 217 -19.93 18.58 -19.59
CA GLN A 217 -20.04 17.87 -20.87
C GLN A 217 -19.74 16.36 -20.78
N LEU A 218 -19.29 15.89 -19.61
CA LEU A 218 -18.90 14.50 -19.38
C LEU A 218 -20.07 13.71 -18.78
N ASP A 219 -20.27 12.47 -19.22
CA ASP A 219 -21.07 11.49 -18.48
C ASP A 219 -20.31 10.94 -17.26
N ASP A 220 -21.02 10.26 -16.35
CA ASP A 220 -20.40 9.79 -15.09
C ASP A 220 -19.40 8.64 -15.31
N ARG A 221 -19.48 7.90 -16.43
CA ARG A 221 -18.47 6.91 -16.81
C ARG A 221 -17.19 7.61 -17.28
N GLN A 222 -17.31 8.70 -18.03
CA GLN A 222 -16.17 9.54 -18.42
C GLN A 222 -15.54 10.21 -17.19
N MET A 223 -16.34 10.72 -16.24
CA MET A 223 -15.83 11.22 -14.95
C MET A 223 -15.06 10.13 -14.20
N GLN A 224 -15.65 8.96 -13.93
CA GLN A 224 -14.94 7.89 -13.19
C GLN A 224 -13.72 7.34 -13.96
N GLN A 225 -13.74 7.34 -15.31
CA GLN A 225 -12.54 7.06 -16.11
C GLN A 225 -11.46 8.13 -15.93
N MET A 226 -11.82 9.41 -15.85
CA MET A 226 -10.90 10.52 -15.63
C MET A 226 -10.26 10.46 -14.23
N LEU A 227 -11.07 10.21 -13.19
CA LEU A 227 -10.65 10.14 -11.78
C LEU A 227 -9.72 8.97 -11.45
N SER A 228 -9.48 8.06 -12.40
CA SER A 228 -8.43 7.04 -12.33
C SER A 228 -7.01 7.61 -12.45
N VAL A 229 -6.87 8.86 -12.90
CA VAL A 229 -5.65 9.67 -12.75
C VAL A 229 -5.78 10.50 -11.48
N GLU A 230 -4.66 10.75 -10.79
CA GLU A 230 -4.67 11.60 -9.61
C GLU A 230 -5.19 13.02 -9.89
N TYR A 231 -6.04 13.49 -8.98
CA TYR A 231 -6.70 14.81 -9.02
C TYR A 231 -6.53 15.62 -7.72
N GLY A 232 -5.69 15.17 -6.78
CA GLY A 232 -5.61 15.79 -5.44
C GLY A 232 -6.98 15.81 -4.76
N GLY A 233 -7.28 16.89 -4.02
CA GLY A 233 -8.57 17.13 -3.38
C GLY A 233 -9.50 18.03 -4.19
N MET A 234 -9.62 17.85 -5.52
CA MET A 234 -10.57 18.66 -6.34
C MET A 234 -12.01 18.61 -5.79
N ASN A 235 -12.41 17.51 -5.16
CA ASN A 235 -13.70 17.41 -4.45
C ASN A 235 -13.73 18.28 -3.18
N GLU A 236 -12.67 18.31 -2.37
CA GLU A 236 -12.55 19.26 -1.25
C GLU A 236 -12.66 20.71 -1.75
N SER A 237 -11.84 21.08 -2.73
CA SER A 237 -11.77 22.45 -3.24
C SER A 237 -13.10 22.98 -3.81
N LEU A 238 -13.89 22.12 -4.45
CA LEU A 238 -15.21 22.51 -4.98
C LEU A 238 -16.28 22.57 -3.86
N ALA A 239 -16.16 21.75 -2.82
CA ALA A 239 -16.98 21.85 -1.62
C ALA A 239 -16.67 23.12 -0.81
N ASP A 240 -15.40 23.51 -0.70
CA ASP A 240 -14.97 24.79 -0.13
C ASP A 240 -15.58 25.98 -0.90
N VAL A 241 -15.62 25.93 -2.24
CA VAL A 241 -16.24 26.99 -3.06
C VAL A 241 -17.77 27.03 -2.88
N TYR A 242 -18.43 25.88 -2.69
CA TYR A 242 -19.84 25.85 -2.27
C TYR A 242 -20.02 26.56 -0.92
N ALA A 243 -19.19 26.27 0.10
CA ALA A 243 -19.26 26.93 1.40
C ALA A 243 -19.03 28.45 1.33
N ILE A 244 -18.16 28.92 0.41
CA ILE A 244 -17.86 30.34 0.16
C ILE A 244 -18.98 31.09 -0.59
N THR A 245 -19.84 30.39 -1.33
CA THR A 245 -20.79 31.01 -2.29
C THR A 245 -22.25 30.70 -2.06
N GLY A 246 -22.58 29.54 -1.47
CA GLY A 246 -23.94 28.99 -1.44
C GLY A 246 -24.46 28.51 -2.81
N GLU A 247 -23.62 28.43 -3.85
CA GLU A 247 -24.05 27.98 -5.17
C GLU A 247 -23.93 26.45 -5.32
N GLU A 248 -25.07 25.77 -5.22
CA GLU A 248 -25.27 24.31 -5.36
C GLU A 248 -24.46 23.63 -6.49
N LYS A 249 -24.24 24.33 -7.61
CA LYS A 249 -23.47 23.83 -8.76
C LYS A 249 -22.05 23.37 -8.39
N TYR A 250 -21.43 23.97 -7.38
CA TYR A 250 -20.08 23.58 -6.93
C TYR A 250 -20.11 22.33 -6.03
N LEU A 251 -21.15 22.15 -5.20
CA LEU A 251 -21.34 20.93 -4.41
C LEU A 251 -21.58 19.74 -5.33
N GLN A 252 -22.46 19.90 -6.33
CA GLN A 252 -22.68 18.88 -7.36
C GLN A 252 -21.40 18.57 -8.15
N ALA A 253 -20.55 19.57 -8.40
CA ALA A 253 -19.25 19.35 -9.02
C ALA A 253 -18.29 18.57 -8.09
N ALA A 254 -18.26 18.90 -6.80
CA ALA A 254 -17.48 18.20 -5.78
C ALA A 254 -17.86 16.71 -5.68
N GLU A 255 -19.16 16.41 -5.59
CA GLU A 255 -19.70 15.04 -5.61
C GLU A 255 -19.30 14.27 -6.88
N ARG A 256 -19.28 14.93 -8.05
CA ARG A 256 -18.83 14.29 -9.30
C ARG A 256 -17.33 14.04 -9.37
N PHE A 257 -16.52 14.66 -8.49
CA PHE A 257 -15.11 14.30 -8.27
C PHE A 257 -14.91 13.18 -7.22
N ASN A 258 -15.96 12.62 -6.61
CA ASN A 258 -15.83 11.44 -5.74
C ASN A 258 -15.55 10.17 -6.58
N HIS A 259 -14.33 9.64 -6.48
CA HIS A 259 -13.90 8.43 -7.18
C HIS A 259 -14.47 7.17 -6.51
N ARG A 260 -15.55 6.64 -7.09
CA ARG A 260 -16.35 5.50 -6.61
C ARG A 260 -15.53 4.24 -6.35
N ALA A 261 -14.55 3.92 -7.20
CA ALA A 261 -13.70 2.74 -7.01
C ALA A 261 -12.83 2.76 -5.73
N VAL A 262 -12.61 3.94 -5.13
CA VAL A 262 -11.92 4.11 -3.84
C VAL A 262 -12.91 4.31 -2.69
N ILE A 263 -14.00 5.04 -2.93
CA ILE A 263 -14.96 5.44 -1.88
C ILE A 263 -16.00 4.36 -1.58
N ASP A 264 -16.49 3.62 -2.58
CA ASP A 264 -17.54 2.62 -2.38
C ASP A 264 -17.09 1.43 -1.49
N PRO A 265 -15.82 0.96 -1.53
CA PRO A 265 -15.31 0.03 -0.51
C PRO A 265 -15.35 0.60 0.91
N LEU A 266 -14.95 1.87 1.08
CA LEU A 266 -14.92 2.53 2.39
C LEU A 266 -16.33 2.73 2.97
N LEU A 267 -17.33 3.00 2.11
CA LEU A 267 -18.76 3.00 2.45
C LEU A 267 -19.28 1.63 2.93
N ARG A 268 -18.55 0.54 2.66
CA ARG A 268 -18.86 -0.82 3.17
C ARG A 268 -17.89 -1.27 4.27
N SER A 269 -17.05 -0.38 4.80
CA SER A 269 -15.96 -0.69 5.73
C SER A 269 -14.98 -1.75 5.21
N GLU A 270 -14.69 -1.73 3.91
CA GLU A 270 -13.70 -2.58 3.27
C GLU A 270 -12.38 -1.83 3.05
N ASP A 271 -11.30 -2.27 3.71
CA ASP A 271 -9.95 -1.84 3.30
C ASP A 271 -9.58 -2.52 1.97
N LYS A 272 -9.36 -1.70 0.94
CA LYS A 272 -8.83 -2.06 -0.39
C LYS A 272 -7.65 -1.16 -0.79
N LEU A 273 -6.89 -0.65 0.20
CA LEU A 273 -5.86 0.36 0.01
C LEU A 273 -4.50 -0.21 -0.42
N THR A 274 -4.21 -1.47 -0.11
CA THR A 274 -2.94 -2.15 -0.42
C THR A 274 -2.58 -2.03 -1.91
N GLY A 275 -1.38 -1.53 -2.21
CA GLY A 275 -0.88 -1.32 -3.57
C GLY A 275 -1.36 -0.03 -4.24
N LEU A 276 -2.14 0.82 -3.57
CA LEU A 276 -2.49 2.16 -4.06
C LEU A 276 -1.46 3.20 -3.57
N HIS A 277 -1.11 4.16 -4.42
CA HIS A 277 -0.33 5.35 -4.04
C HIS A 277 -1.09 6.14 -2.96
N ALA A 278 -0.50 6.30 -1.78
CA ALA A 278 -1.16 6.80 -0.58
C ALA A 278 -1.58 8.28 -0.70
N ASN A 279 -0.66 9.15 -1.13
CA ASN A 279 -0.92 10.59 -1.29
C ASN A 279 -2.01 10.88 -2.33
N THR A 280 -2.17 10.03 -3.34
CA THR A 280 -3.30 10.11 -4.27
C THR A 280 -4.65 9.79 -3.61
N GLN A 281 -4.71 8.99 -2.55
CA GLN A 281 -5.99 8.61 -1.93
C GLN A 281 -6.44 9.57 -0.84
N ILE A 282 -5.54 9.97 0.07
CA ILE A 282 -5.91 10.72 1.29
C ILE A 282 -6.69 12.02 0.98
N PRO A 283 -6.29 12.88 0.01
CA PRO A 283 -7.04 14.09 -0.35
C PRO A 283 -8.46 13.84 -0.86
N LYS A 284 -8.72 12.71 -1.51
CA LYS A 284 -10.08 12.31 -1.93
C LYS A 284 -10.98 12.12 -0.71
N ILE A 285 -10.42 11.59 0.37
CA ILE A 285 -11.13 11.31 1.62
C ILE A 285 -11.25 12.55 2.50
N ILE A 286 -10.29 13.48 2.43
CA ILE A 286 -10.45 14.84 3.00
C ILE A 286 -11.65 15.53 2.33
N GLY A 287 -11.77 15.47 1.00
CA GLY A 287 -12.92 16.01 0.28
C GLY A 287 -14.24 15.27 0.56
N LEU A 288 -14.19 13.95 0.78
CA LEU A 288 -15.35 13.17 1.21
C LEU A 288 -15.85 13.61 2.59
N ALA A 289 -14.93 13.84 3.54
CA ALA A 289 -15.26 14.34 4.87
C ALA A 289 -15.88 15.75 4.83
N GLU A 290 -15.38 16.63 3.95
CA GLU A 290 -15.93 17.98 3.75
C GLU A 290 -17.35 17.94 3.15
N ILE A 291 -17.55 17.16 2.07
CA ILE A 291 -18.88 16.95 1.48
C ILE A 291 -19.84 16.38 2.52
N ALA A 292 -19.41 15.39 3.31
CA ALA A 292 -20.23 14.79 4.37
C ALA A 292 -20.60 15.79 5.48
N ALA A 293 -19.70 16.70 5.86
CA ALA A 293 -19.98 17.76 6.83
C ALA A 293 -21.00 18.78 6.30
N LEU A 294 -20.85 19.20 5.04
CA LEU A 294 -21.71 20.19 4.38
C LEU A 294 -23.11 19.64 4.04
N THR A 295 -23.24 18.35 3.76
CA THR A 295 -24.51 17.68 3.42
C THR A 295 -25.21 17.03 4.61
N GLY A 296 -24.47 16.74 5.69
CA GLY A 296 -24.93 15.88 6.79
C GLY A 296 -24.93 14.38 6.44
N ASN A 297 -24.20 13.94 5.42
CA ASN A 297 -24.17 12.54 4.98
C ASN A 297 -23.39 11.64 5.96
N ALA A 298 -24.12 10.96 6.84
CA ALA A 298 -23.56 10.06 7.86
C ALA A 298 -22.80 8.84 7.29
N GLU A 299 -23.16 8.35 6.10
CA GLU A 299 -22.46 7.21 5.48
C GLU A 299 -21.08 7.63 4.95
N GLU A 300 -20.99 8.78 4.28
CA GLU A 300 -19.70 9.32 3.79
C GLU A 300 -18.80 9.79 4.95
N ALA A 301 -19.37 10.34 6.03
CA ALA A 301 -18.64 10.62 7.26
C ALA A 301 -18.09 9.33 7.92
N ALA A 302 -18.87 8.24 7.93
CA ALA A 302 -18.41 6.95 8.43
C ALA A 302 -17.30 6.34 7.55
N ALA A 303 -17.40 6.47 6.21
CA ALA A 303 -16.37 6.01 5.28
C ALA A 303 -15.04 6.77 5.45
N ALA A 304 -15.10 8.10 5.63
CA ALA A 304 -13.90 8.91 5.88
C ALA A 304 -13.24 8.58 7.23
N ARG A 305 -14.04 8.29 8.26
CA ARG A 305 -13.57 7.81 9.55
C ARG A 305 -12.94 6.42 9.45
N PHE A 306 -13.59 5.48 8.78
CA PHE A 306 -13.07 4.12 8.58
C PHE A 306 -11.74 4.12 7.83
N PHE A 307 -11.56 4.99 6.83
CA PHE A 307 -10.26 5.19 6.18
C PHE A 307 -9.19 5.68 7.15
N TRP A 308 -9.51 6.65 8.02
CA TRP A 308 -8.59 7.14 9.04
C TRP A 308 -8.23 6.04 10.05
N ASP A 309 -9.21 5.25 10.49
CA ASP A 309 -9.01 4.12 11.39
C ASP A 309 -8.10 3.06 10.73
N ALA A 310 -8.38 2.66 9.49
CA ALA A 310 -7.56 1.69 8.76
C ALA A 310 -6.10 2.19 8.59
N VAL A 311 -5.91 3.43 8.17
CA VAL A 311 -4.56 3.99 7.94
C VAL A 311 -3.81 4.15 9.26
N THR A 312 -4.38 4.81 10.27
CA THR A 312 -3.65 5.11 11.52
C THR A 312 -3.41 3.89 12.39
N GLN A 313 -4.32 2.91 12.42
CA GLN A 313 -4.22 1.76 13.33
C GLN A 313 -3.48 0.55 12.73
N THR A 314 -3.41 0.43 11.40
CA THR A 314 -2.83 -0.77 10.74
C THR A 314 -1.81 -0.50 9.63
N ARG A 315 -1.62 0.77 9.22
CA ARG A 315 -0.75 1.14 8.08
C ARG A 315 0.25 2.25 8.42
N SER A 316 0.19 2.79 9.63
CA SER A 316 1.11 3.79 10.14
C SER A 316 2.21 3.16 11.01
N VAL A 317 3.35 3.86 11.08
CA VAL A 317 4.51 3.52 11.93
C VAL A 317 4.56 4.45 13.15
N ALA A 318 5.45 4.22 14.10
CA ALA A 318 5.48 4.94 15.39
C ALA A 318 5.63 6.47 15.27
N PHE A 319 6.26 6.98 14.21
CA PHE A 319 6.31 8.43 13.94
C PHE A 319 5.05 9.00 13.25
N GLY A 320 3.99 8.20 13.05
CA GLY A 320 2.73 8.60 12.42
C GLY A 320 2.73 8.62 10.88
N GLY A 321 3.88 8.39 10.24
CA GLY A 321 4.01 8.22 8.79
C GLY A 321 3.36 6.92 8.27
N ASN A 322 3.13 6.82 6.96
CA ASN A 322 2.66 5.62 6.27
C ASN A 322 3.17 5.56 4.82
N SER A 323 2.99 4.40 4.18
CA SER A 323 3.47 4.02 2.83
C SER A 323 4.97 3.72 2.71
N VAL A 324 5.33 2.88 1.73
CA VAL A 324 6.70 2.62 1.26
C VAL A 324 6.73 2.91 -0.24
N SER A 325 7.75 3.63 -0.72
CA SER A 325 7.79 4.13 -2.11
C SER A 325 6.46 4.75 -2.54
N GLU A 326 5.91 5.65 -1.70
CA GLU A 326 4.64 6.35 -1.91
C GLU A 326 3.37 5.47 -1.87
N HIS A 327 3.47 4.14 -1.76
CA HIS A 327 2.35 3.19 -1.88
C HIS A 327 2.03 2.50 -0.55
N PHE A 328 0.74 2.27 -0.28
CA PHE A 328 0.32 1.49 0.89
C PHE A 328 0.79 0.03 0.75
N ASN A 329 1.57 -0.45 1.72
CA ASN A 329 1.96 -1.86 1.87
C ASN A 329 0.75 -2.75 2.24
N ASP A 330 0.96 -4.06 2.37
CA ASP A 330 -0.03 -4.91 3.05
C ASP A 330 0.08 -4.64 4.57
N PRO A 331 -1.02 -4.46 5.32
CA PRO A 331 -0.94 -4.23 6.78
C PRO A 331 -0.34 -5.42 7.55
N ARG A 332 -0.10 -6.56 6.90
CA ARG A 332 0.57 -7.76 7.44
C ARG A 332 2.01 -7.93 6.94
N ASP A 333 2.57 -6.95 6.23
CA ASP A 333 3.95 -6.94 5.75
C ASP A 333 4.52 -5.51 5.74
N PHE A 334 5.34 -5.19 6.74
CA PHE A 334 6.12 -3.95 6.83
C PHE A 334 7.58 -4.19 6.43
N SER A 335 7.95 -5.38 5.94
CA SER A 335 9.35 -5.70 5.57
C SER A 335 9.89 -4.81 4.45
N GLY A 336 9.01 -4.29 3.59
CA GLY A 336 9.33 -3.25 2.60
C GLY A 336 9.86 -1.97 3.25
N LEU A 337 9.25 -1.49 4.34
CA LEU A 337 9.65 -0.25 5.03
C LEU A 337 11.04 -0.37 5.68
N ILE A 338 11.36 -1.54 6.24
CA ILE A 338 12.67 -1.86 6.83
C ILE A 338 13.76 -2.02 5.76
N ARG A 339 13.40 -2.52 4.57
CA ARG A 339 14.37 -2.83 3.50
C ARG A 339 14.61 -1.68 2.54
N HIS A 340 13.60 -0.86 2.24
CA HIS A 340 13.67 0.16 1.20
C HIS A 340 14.26 1.50 1.67
N ARG A 341 14.80 2.29 0.72
CA ARG A 341 15.33 3.64 0.97
C ARG A 341 14.23 4.72 0.99
N GLU A 342 13.11 4.45 0.36
CA GLU A 342 11.93 5.32 0.31
C GLU A 342 10.91 4.82 1.34
N GLY A 343 11.03 5.32 2.57
CA GLY A 343 10.03 5.10 3.62
C GLY A 343 8.78 5.97 3.42
N PRO A 344 8.05 6.30 4.50
CA PRO A 344 6.91 7.21 4.44
C PRO A 344 7.19 8.55 3.77
N GLU A 345 6.25 8.95 2.90
CA GLU A 345 6.21 10.25 2.23
C GLU A 345 5.64 11.33 3.17
N SER A 346 6.30 12.49 3.24
CA SER A 346 5.90 13.61 4.12
C SER A 346 4.50 14.16 3.80
N CYS A 347 4.07 14.16 2.53
CA CYS A 347 2.73 14.58 2.12
C CYS A 347 1.63 13.72 2.76
N ASN A 348 1.87 12.42 2.95
CA ASN A 348 0.87 11.51 3.53
C ASN A 348 0.51 11.96 4.93
N THR A 349 1.51 12.33 5.74
CA THR A 349 1.26 12.82 7.09
C THR A 349 0.60 14.21 7.07
N TYR A 350 1.05 15.14 6.22
CA TYR A 350 0.38 16.45 6.07
C TYR A 350 -1.12 16.27 5.76
N ASN A 351 -1.48 15.36 4.85
CA ASN A 351 -2.88 15.08 4.48
C ASN A 351 -3.63 14.27 5.56
N MET A 352 -2.98 13.35 6.26
CA MET A 352 -3.60 12.66 7.41
C MET A 352 -3.88 13.61 8.57
N LEU A 353 -3.03 14.60 8.84
CA LEU A 353 -3.32 15.67 9.80
C LEU A 353 -4.56 16.48 9.39
N ARG A 354 -4.67 16.87 8.11
CA ARG A 354 -5.87 17.56 7.57
C ARG A 354 -7.15 16.74 7.72
N LEU A 355 -7.10 15.42 7.51
CA LEU A 355 -8.24 14.54 7.77
C LEU A 355 -8.56 14.44 9.27
N THR A 356 -7.52 14.39 10.12
CA THR A 356 -7.63 14.38 11.59
C THR A 356 -8.30 15.65 12.12
N GLU A 357 -8.00 16.81 11.56
CA GLU A 357 -8.63 18.10 11.88
C GLU A 357 -10.14 18.08 11.61
N LYS A 358 -10.56 17.67 10.41
CA LYS A 358 -11.99 17.60 10.05
C LYS A 358 -12.73 16.56 10.90
N LEU A 359 -12.14 15.38 11.14
CA LEU A 359 -12.75 14.34 11.98
C LEU A 359 -12.85 14.74 13.45
N PHE A 360 -11.86 15.46 14.00
CA PHE A 360 -11.93 16.00 15.36
C PHE A 360 -12.99 17.11 15.52
N ALA A 361 -13.13 18.00 14.53
CA ALA A 361 -14.17 19.03 14.55
C ALA A 361 -15.58 18.40 14.54
N ALA A 362 -15.79 17.38 13.69
CA ALA A 362 -17.03 16.63 13.62
C ALA A 362 -17.31 15.79 14.88
N GLU A 363 -16.27 15.22 15.51
CA GLU A 363 -16.38 14.43 16.73
C GLU A 363 -15.12 14.52 17.61
N PRO A 364 -15.11 15.39 18.64
CA PRO A 364 -13.89 15.75 19.38
C PRO A 364 -13.43 14.67 20.38
N GLN A 365 -12.77 13.64 19.85
CA GLN A 365 -12.14 12.55 20.61
C GLN A 365 -10.61 12.73 20.73
N ALA A 366 -10.05 12.43 21.91
CA ALA A 366 -8.62 12.62 22.18
C ALA A 366 -7.71 11.78 21.28
N ARG A 367 -8.16 10.60 20.81
CA ARG A 367 -7.42 9.74 19.87
C ARG A 367 -6.99 10.46 18.58
N TYR A 368 -7.77 11.45 18.13
CA TYR A 368 -7.38 12.30 17.00
C TYR A 368 -6.20 13.20 17.37
N ALA A 369 -6.23 13.81 18.56
CA ALA A 369 -5.13 14.63 19.09
C ALA A 369 -3.89 13.83 19.48
N ASP A 370 -4.04 12.57 19.90
CA ASP A 370 -2.95 11.64 20.17
C ASP A 370 -2.18 11.27 18.87
N TYR A 371 -2.90 10.94 17.78
CA TYR A 371 -2.30 10.77 16.47
C TYR A 371 -1.70 12.08 15.93
N TYR A 372 -2.40 13.21 16.12
CA TYR A 372 -1.90 14.52 15.68
C TYR A 372 -0.58 14.88 16.37
N GLU A 373 -0.47 14.69 17.69
CA GLU A 373 0.76 14.88 18.45
C GLU A 373 1.89 13.98 17.93
N ARG A 374 1.65 12.66 17.86
CA ARG A 374 2.63 11.68 17.37
C ARG A 374 3.15 12.03 15.98
N ALA A 375 2.27 12.36 15.05
CA ALA A 375 2.63 12.61 13.66
C ALA A 375 3.24 14.01 13.43
N LEU A 376 2.81 15.02 14.22
CA LEU A 376 3.37 16.36 14.21
C LEU A 376 4.81 16.38 14.73
N TYR A 377 5.05 15.85 15.94
CA TYR A 377 6.36 15.91 16.59
C TYR A 377 7.40 15.01 15.92
N ASN A 378 7.01 13.84 15.42
CA ASN A 378 7.99 12.83 14.97
C ASN A 378 8.13 12.72 13.45
N HIS A 379 7.18 13.23 12.65
CA HIS A 379 7.34 13.31 11.20
C HIS A 379 7.41 14.75 10.72
N ILE A 380 6.36 15.55 10.93
CA ILE A 380 6.31 16.88 10.29
C ILE A 380 7.45 17.79 10.80
N LEU A 381 7.70 17.81 12.11
CA LEU A 381 8.80 18.59 12.68
C LEU A 381 10.18 18.08 12.22
N SER A 382 10.37 16.78 12.02
CA SER A 382 11.64 16.21 11.52
C SER A 382 11.89 16.43 10.03
N THR A 383 10.87 16.87 9.27
CA THR A 383 10.92 17.06 7.82
C THR A 383 11.41 18.44 7.38
N ILE A 384 11.68 19.36 8.31
CA ILE A 384 12.38 20.63 8.05
C ILE A 384 13.55 20.79 9.03
N ASP A 385 14.73 21.14 8.53
CA ASP A 385 15.86 21.56 9.35
C ASP A 385 15.68 23.03 9.79
N PRO A 386 15.71 23.36 11.10
CA PRO A 386 15.61 24.74 11.58
C PRO A 386 16.88 25.58 11.35
N VAL A 387 18.03 24.97 11.02
CA VAL A 387 19.34 25.65 10.89
C VAL A 387 19.70 25.94 9.43
N ASP A 388 19.60 24.95 8.54
CA ASP A 388 19.86 25.07 7.10
C ASP A 388 18.60 24.62 6.31
N PRO A 389 17.63 25.52 6.05
CA PRO A 389 16.26 25.12 5.70
C PRO A 389 16.15 24.26 4.43
N GLY A 390 15.48 23.12 4.55
CA GLY A 390 15.14 22.23 3.45
C GLY A 390 14.12 21.16 3.86
N TYR A 391 13.27 20.73 2.93
CA TYR A 391 12.19 19.78 3.20
C TYR A 391 12.56 18.34 2.82
N VAL A 392 12.16 17.39 3.66
CA VAL A 392 12.33 15.95 3.42
C VAL A 392 11.18 15.39 2.58
N TYR A 393 11.51 14.54 1.61
CA TYR A 393 10.50 13.78 0.86
C TYR A 393 10.13 12.46 1.54
N PHE A 394 11.12 11.58 1.73
CA PHE A 394 10.98 10.27 2.35
C PHE A 394 11.74 10.21 3.67
N THR A 395 11.11 9.62 4.68
CA THR A 395 11.72 9.30 5.97
C THR A 395 11.96 7.78 6.06
N PRO A 396 13.11 7.24 5.61
CA PRO A 396 13.38 5.80 5.69
C PRO A 396 13.32 5.28 7.13
N LEU A 397 12.67 4.13 7.33
CA LEU A 397 12.77 3.33 8.55
C LEU A 397 14.02 2.45 8.56
N ARG A 398 14.59 2.20 7.36
CA ARG A 398 15.78 1.37 7.17
C ARG A 398 16.91 1.81 8.12
N PRO A 399 17.38 0.91 9.01
CA PRO A 399 18.47 1.21 9.93
C PRO A 399 19.73 1.73 9.22
N GLN A 400 20.31 2.78 9.79
CA GLN A 400 21.54 3.44 9.35
C GLN A 400 21.51 3.99 7.91
N HIS A 401 20.31 4.34 7.43
CA HIS A 401 20.14 5.18 6.25
C HIS A 401 19.90 6.66 6.64
N TYR A 402 19.94 7.55 5.67
CA TYR A 402 19.78 9.00 5.82
C TYR A 402 18.58 9.51 5.01
N ARG A 403 18.17 10.77 5.22
CA ARG A 403 17.04 11.41 4.51
C ARG A 403 17.52 12.65 3.76
N VAL A 404 16.94 12.90 2.59
CA VAL A 404 17.37 13.98 1.68
C VAL A 404 16.54 15.24 1.89
N TYR A 405 17.21 16.40 1.91
CA TYR A 405 16.64 17.72 2.06
C TYR A 405 16.61 18.47 0.73
N SER A 406 15.48 19.10 0.43
CA SER A 406 15.32 19.96 -0.74
C SER A 406 16.19 21.22 -0.66
N THR A 407 16.76 21.62 -1.80
CA THR A 407 17.44 22.92 -1.93
C THR A 407 16.50 23.94 -2.60
N PRO A 408 16.36 25.17 -2.07
CA PRO A 408 15.61 26.25 -2.72
C PRO A 408 16.06 26.47 -4.17
N GLU A 409 15.16 26.95 -5.02
CA GLU A 409 15.40 27.17 -6.47
C GLU A 409 15.78 25.93 -7.31
N GLN A 410 16.00 24.77 -6.70
CA GLN A 410 16.38 23.52 -7.38
C GLN A 410 15.28 22.46 -7.34
N CYS A 411 14.58 22.33 -6.21
CA CYS A 411 13.74 21.17 -5.91
C CYS A 411 12.25 21.54 -5.85
N PHE A 412 11.41 20.86 -6.65
CA PHE A 412 10.01 21.23 -6.84
C PHE A 412 9.11 20.00 -6.75
N TRP A 413 9.19 19.31 -5.61
CA TRP A 413 8.48 18.06 -5.38
C TRP A 413 7.13 18.28 -4.68
N CYS A 414 6.27 17.27 -4.65
CA CYS A 414 5.04 17.30 -3.83
C CYS A 414 5.35 17.64 -2.35
N CYS A 415 6.38 16.99 -1.78
CA CYS A 415 6.84 17.23 -0.41
C CYS A 415 7.48 18.61 -0.20
N VAL A 416 7.95 19.30 -1.25
CA VAL A 416 8.33 20.72 -1.15
C VAL A 416 7.07 21.57 -1.04
N GLY A 417 6.05 21.26 -1.85
CA GLY A 417 4.72 21.87 -1.78
C GLY A 417 4.10 21.82 -0.38
N THR A 418 3.89 20.61 0.16
CA THR A 418 3.34 20.45 1.52
C THR A 418 4.31 20.88 2.61
N GLY A 419 5.62 20.76 2.37
CA GLY A 419 6.68 21.22 3.29
C GLY A 419 6.59 22.71 3.57
N MET A 420 6.36 23.53 2.54
CA MET A 420 6.13 24.97 2.67
C MET A 420 4.90 25.33 3.51
N GLU A 421 3.84 24.52 3.44
CA GLU A 421 2.59 24.76 4.16
C GLU A 421 2.62 24.29 5.63
N ASN A 422 3.37 23.23 5.93
CA ASN A 422 3.39 22.58 7.25
C ASN A 422 3.62 23.56 8.42
N PRO A 423 4.66 24.42 8.42
CA PRO A 423 4.99 25.22 9.60
C PRO A 423 3.99 26.35 9.92
N GLY A 424 3.37 26.93 8.90
CA GLY A 424 2.27 27.90 9.10
C GLY A 424 1.02 27.29 9.75
N ARG A 425 0.95 25.95 9.86
CA ARG A 425 -0.19 25.20 10.43
C ARG A 425 0.07 24.67 11.84
N TYR A 426 1.25 24.89 12.43
CA TYR A 426 1.58 24.41 13.79
C TYR A 426 0.64 24.96 14.88
N GLY A 427 0.08 26.16 14.70
CA GLY A 427 -0.95 26.72 15.61
C GLY A 427 -2.34 26.10 15.47
N GLN A 428 -2.65 25.44 14.35
CA GLN A 428 -4.03 25.14 13.90
C GLN A 428 -4.81 24.22 14.85
N PHE A 429 -4.11 23.31 15.53
CA PHE A 429 -4.74 22.23 16.29
C PHE A 429 -4.45 22.29 17.79
N ILE A 430 -3.74 23.32 18.29
CA ILE A 430 -3.36 23.42 19.71
C ILE A 430 -4.61 23.52 20.61
N TYR A 431 -5.61 24.28 20.16
CA TYR A 431 -6.86 24.53 20.88
C TYR A 431 -8.08 24.39 19.97
N ALA A 432 -9.24 24.11 20.56
CA ALA A 432 -10.53 24.18 19.87
C ALA A 432 -11.62 24.71 20.80
N ARG A 433 -12.63 25.41 20.26
CA ARG A 433 -13.86 25.77 20.97
C ARG A 433 -14.83 24.60 20.90
N ASP A 434 -15.42 24.20 22.02
CA ASP A 434 -16.49 23.19 22.04
C ASP A 434 -17.86 23.81 21.73
N ALA A 435 -18.83 22.97 21.35
CA ALA A 435 -20.21 23.37 21.09
C ALA A 435 -20.93 23.97 22.32
N ASP A 436 -20.44 23.69 23.54
CA ASP A 436 -20.93 24.32 24.78
C ASP A 436 -20.30 25.69 25.10
N GLY A 437 -19.38 26.19 24.25
CA GLY A 437 -18.63 27.43 24.46
C GLY A 437 -17.37 27.28 25.30
N GLY A 438 -17.14 26.11 25.90
CA GLY A 438 -15.88 25.73 26.55
C GLY A 438 -14.75 25.49 25.55
N LEU A 439 -13.61 25.00 26.04
CA LEU A 439 -12.36 24.96 25.28
C LEU A 439 -11.57 23.67 25.48
N TYR A 440 -11.16 23.06 24.37
CA TYR A 440 -10.22 21.95 24.33
C TYR A 440 -8.77 22.45 24.28
N VAL A 441 -7.89 21.84 25.08
CA VAL A 441 -6.43 21.96 24.98
C VAL A 441 -5.91 20.60 24.48
N ASN A 442 -5.57 20.56 23.19
CA ASN A 442 -5.17 19.34 22.50
C ASN A 442 -3.66 19.12 22.57
N LEU A 443 -2.87 20.15 22.27
CA LEU A 443 -1.41 20.06 22.18
C LEU A 443 -0.74 20.95 23.24
N PHE A 444 0.38 20.48 23.76
CA PHE A 444 1.14 21.17 24.81
C PHE A 444 2.26 22.03 24.22
N VAL A 445 1.93 22.82 23.19
CA VAL A 445 2.89 23.66 22.45
C VAL A 445 2.94 25.08 23.04
N PRO A 446 4.13 25.64 23.33
CA PRO A 446 4.29 27.03 23.79
C PRO A 446 3.57 28.01 22.86
N SER A 447 2.57 28.73 23.39
CA SER A 447 1.68 29.54 22.55
C SER A 447 0.87 30.57 23.35
N VAL A 448 0.30 31.54 22.64
CA VAL A 448 -0.77 32.43 23.12
C VAL A 448 -1.98 32.23 22.22
N LEU A 449 -3.14 31.96 22.82
CA LEU A 449 -4.45 32.03 22.18
C LEU A 449 -5.10 33.35 22.58
N THR A 450 -5.53 34.17 21.62
CA THR A 450 -6.29 35.41 21.84
C THR A 450 -7.59 35.34 21.04
N VAL A 451 -8.74 35.50 21.71
CA VAL A 451 -10.07 35.32 21.10
C VAL A 451 -10.98 36.54 21.27
N GLN A 452 -11.95 36.70 20.36
CA GLN A 452 -12.76 37.92 20.21
C GLN A 452 -13.69 38.24 21.40
N ASP A 453 -13.91 37.29 22.30
CA ASP A 453 -14.69 37.43 23.54
C ASP A 453 -13.86 37.98 24.74
N GLY A 454 -12.62 38.40 24.50
CA GLY A 454 -11.77 39.03 25.53
C GLY A 454 -11.07 38.03 26.45
N LEU A 455 -10.94 36.77 26.01
CA LEU A 455 -10.14 35.72 26.64
C LEU A 455 -8.76 35.64 25.96
N GLU A 456 -7.70 35.63 26.77
CA GLU A 456 -6.36 35.22 26.37
C GLU A 456 -5.90 34.02 27.23
N ILE A 457 -5.32 33.00 26.58
CA ILE A 457 -4.65 31.88 27.24
C ILE A 457 -3.20 31.86 26.80
N ARG A 458 -2.29 32.11 27.75
CA ARG A 458 -0.85 31.99 27.56
C ARG A 458 -0.38 30.63 28.06
N GLN A 459 0.01 29.75 27.15
CA GLN A 459 0.61 28.44 27.43
C GLN A 459 2.14 28.53 27.45
N GLU A 460 2.73 28.39 28.63
CA GLU A 460 4.18 28.42 28.86
C GLU A 460 4.69 27.04 29.26
N ASN A 461 5.61 26.49 28.46
CA ASN A 461 6.31 25.24 28.75
C ASN A 461 7.63 25.14 27.97
N ASN A 462 8.28 23.99 28.10
CA ASN A 462 9.37 23.56 27.22
C ASN A 462 9.19 22.06 26.92
N PHE A 463 8.00 21.66 26.50
CA PHE A 463 7.64 20.29 26.15
C PHE A 463 8.15 19.98 24.72
N PRO A 464 8.81 18.83 24.48
CA PRO A 464 8.89 17.64 25.34
C PRO A 464 10.03 17.63 26.37
N GLN A 465 10.95 18.62 26.40
CA GLN A 465 12.09 18.61 27.34
C GLN A 465 11.68 18.64 28.82
N GLN A 466 10.46 19.07 29.14
CA GLN A 466 9.85 18.96 30.46
C GLN A 466 8.42 18.39 30.36
N PRO A 467 8.08 17.36 31.16
CA PRO A 467 6.75 16.69 31.15
C PRO A 467 5.67 17.52 31.87
N ARG A 468 5.51 18.80 31.49
CA ARG A 468 4.54 19.72 32.12
C ARG A 468 4.23 20.91 31.23
N THR A 469 3.08 21.52 31.45
CA THR A 469 2.71 22.82 30.88
C THR A 469 1.98 23.72 31.87
N LYS A 470 2.05 25.03 31.68
CA LYS A 470 1.29 26.01 32.45
C LYS A 470 0.45 26.89 31.53
N LEU A 471 -0.84 26.96 31.79
CA LEU A 471 -1.76 27.92 31.19
C LEU A 471 -1.95 29.09 32.18
N THR A 472 -1.85 30.32 31.70
CA THR A 472 -2.20 31.54 32.43
C THR A 472 -3.34 32.24 31.69
N PHE A 473 -4.39 32.59 32.40
CA PHE A 473 -5.62 33.17 31.85
C PHE A 473 -5.64 34.69 32.06
N SER A 474 -6.01 35.43 31.02
CA SER A 474 -6.52 36.79 31.17
C SER A 474 -7.91 36.87 30.56
N VAL A 475 -8.85 37.51 31.28
CA VAL A 475 -10.26 37.61 30.88
C VAL A 475 -10.85 38.94 31.32
N GLU A 476 -11.59 39.62 30.44
CA GLU A 476 -12.28 40.86 30.81
C GLU A 476 -13.36 40.66 31.90
N ASN A 477 -14.00 39.48 31.91
CA ASN A 477 -15.13 39.18 32.79
C ASN A 477 -15.05 37.74 33.30
N SER A 478 -15.17 37.55 34.63
CA SER A 478 -15.20 36.21 35.22
C SER A 478 -16.47 35.46 34.83
N THR A 479 -16.31 34.30 34.21
CA THR A 479 -17.38 33.52 33.57
C THR A 479 -17.20 32.03 33.84
N GLU A 480 -18.32 31.29 33.96
CA GLU A 480 -18.30 29.83 34.15
C GLU A 480 -18.31 29.10 32.82
N TRP A 481 -17.30 28.27 32.59
CA TRP A 481 -17.17 27.42 31.40
C TRP A 481 -16.20 26.24 31.65
N THR A 482 -16.19 25.26 30.74
CA THR A 482 -15.45 24.00 30.89
C THR A 482 -14.16 23.99 30.06
N LEU A 483 -13.02 23.87 30.74
CA LEU A 483 -11.72 23.61 30.13
C LEU A 483 -11.51 22.09 30.01
N ARG A 484 -11.23 21.60 28.81
CA ARG A 484 -11.07 20.17 28.48
C ARG A 484 -9.62 19.91 28.13
N ILE A 485 -8.83 19.42 29.08
CA ILE A 485 -7.38 19.20 28.94
C ILE A 485 -7.17 17.75 28.49
N ARG A 486 -6.45 17.51 27.38
CA ARG A 486 -6.18 16.12 26.95
C ARG A 486 -5.42 15.37 28.05
N HIS A 487 -5.84 14.15 28.31
CA HIS A 487 -5.09 13.12 29.02
C HIS A 487 -4.49 12.19 27.95
N PRO A 488 -3.20 12.32 27.59
CA PRO A 488 -2.62 11.59 26.48
C PRO A 488 -2.64 10.09 26.69
N TRP A 489 -2.71 9.32 25.61
CA TRP A 489 -2.65 7.86 25.66
C TRP A 489 -1.37 7.32 26.34
N TRP A 490 -0.26 8.06 26.24
CA TRP A 490 1.06 7.70 26.78
C TRP A 490 1.27 8.06 28.26
N THR A 491 0.38 8.86 28.87
CA THR A 491 0.44 9.17 30.31
C THR A 491 -0.41 8.12 31.06
N PRO A 492 0.12 7.38 32.05
CA PRO A 492 -0.65 6.37 32.77
C PRO A 492 -1.82 6.92 33.60
N ALA A 493 -2.86 6.09 33.78
CA ALA A 493 -4.03 6.43 34.57
C ALA A 493 -3.66 6.74 36.04
N GLY A 494 -3.74 8.01 36.43
CA GLY A 494 -3.39 8.50 37.76
C GLY A 494 -2.03 9.20 37.87
N ASP A 495 -1.19 9.14 36.82
CA ASP A 495 0.09 9.87 36.77
C ASP A 495 -0.12 11.35 36.37
N MET A 496 -1.12 11.63 35.52
CA MET A 496 -1.48 12.99 35.14
C MET A 496 -2.04 13.77 36.33
N ALA A 497 -1.44 14.92 36.64
CA ALA A 497 -1.89 15.82 37.70
C ALA A 497 -2.24 17.20 37.15
N ILE A 498 -3.40 17.74 37.57
CA ILE A 498 -3.82 19.11 37.28
C ILE A 498 -3.91 19.89 38.59
N ARG A 499 -3.35 21.10 38.59
CA ARG A 499 -3.50 22.10 39.65
C ARG A 499 -4.13 23.34 39.06
N VAL A 500 -5.00 24.02 39.83
CA VAL A 500 -5.47 25.35 39.46
C VAL A 500 -5.23 26.29 40.63
N ASN A 501 -4.50 27.38 40.36
CA ASN A 501 -3.97 28.32 41.35
C ASN A 501 -3.14 27.62 42.45
N GLY A 502 -2.43 26.55 42.08
CA GLY A 502 -1.61 25.70 42.97
C GLY A 502 -2.36 24.53 43.62
N GLU A 503 -3.68 24.65 43.80
CA GLU A 503 -4.52 23.62 44.44
C GLU A 503 -4.80 22.44 43.48
N PRO A 504 -4.58 21.18 43.90
CA PRO A 504 -4.87 20.01 43.06
C PRO A 504 -6.35 19.87 42.73
N ILE A 505 -6.65 19.55 41.47
CA ILE A 505 -7.99 19.13 41.02
C ILE A 505 -7.96 17.62 40.80
N ALA A 506 -8.87 16.90 41.48
CA ALA A 506 -9.10 15.49 41.21
C ALA A 506 -9.80 15.33 39.86
N THR A 507 -9.32 14.41 39.03
CA THR A 507 -9.95 14.06 37.74
C THR A 507 -10.12 12.54 37.65
N ASP A 508 -11.18 12.10 36.99
CA ASP A 508 -11.48 10.71 36.65
C ASP A 508 -11.07 10.36 35.21
N SER A 509 -10.40 11.28 34.51
CA SER A 509 -9.92 11.11 33.13
C SER A 509 -8.98 9.91 32.99
N GLN A 510 -9.09 9.24 31.84
CA GLN A 510 -8.30 8.07 31.48
C GLN A 510 -7.31 8.42 30.35
N PRO A 511 -6.25 7.63 30.12
CA PRO A 511 -5.36 7.80 28.98
C PRO A 511 -6.15 7.74 27.66
N GLY A 512 -5.91 8.68 26.76
CA GLY A 512 -6.69 8.84 25.52
C GLY A 512 -8.07 9.47 25.74
N SER A 513 -8.19 10.43 26.68
CA SER A 513 -9.44 11.16 26.94
C SER A 513 -9.21 12.64 27.26
N TYR A 514 -10.21 13.34 27.83
CA TYR A 514 -10.09 14.73 28.29
C TYR A 514 -10.51 14.85 29.76
N ALA A 515 -9.67 15.51 30.57
CA ALA A 515 -10.02 15.99 31.90
C ALA A 515 -10.86 17.27 31.77
N ALA A 516 -12.12 17.21 32.21
CA ALA A 516 -13.03 18.36 32.21
C ALA A 516 -12.94 19.15 33.53
N VAL A 517 -12.58 20.41 33.44
CA VAL A 517 -12.47 21.36 34.56
C VAL A 517 -13.47 22.49 34.33
N THR A 518 -14.69 22.32 34.85
CA THR A 518 -15.73 23.37 34.86
C THR A 518 -15.53 24.28 36.07
N ARG A 519 -15.33 25.58 35.82
CA ARG A 519 -15.13 26.60 36.86
C ARG A 519 -15.61 27.96 36.37
N THR A 520 -15.94 28.85 37.30
CA THR A 520 -15.79 30.30 37.07
C THR A 520 -14.31 30.61 36.99
N TRP A 521 -13.85 31.06 35.81
CA TRP A 521 -12.49 31.49 35.55
C TRP A 521 -12.34 32.99 35.77
N ALA A 522 -11.18 33.44 36.25
CA ALA A 522 -10.88 34.84 36.53
C ALA A 522 -9.53 35.29 35.96
N ASP A 523 -9.34 36.61 35.84
CA ASP A 523 -8.09 37.20 35.37
C ASP A 523 -6.94 36.84 36.32
N GLY A 524 -5.86 36.30 35.76
CA GLY A 524 -4.73 35.77 36.52
C GLY A 524 -4.90 34.36 37.09
N ASP A 525 -6.01 33.64 36.80
CA ASP A 525 -6.09 32.20 37.08
C ASP A 525 -4.98 31.45 36.33
N THR A 526 -4.41 30.41 36.94
CA THR A 526 -3.37 29.58 36.32
C THR A 526 -3.67 28.10 36.47
N VAL A 527 -3.54 27.34 35.38
CA VAL A 527 -3.66 25.88 35.36
C VAL A 527 -2.28 25.28 35.11
N GLU A 528 -1.78 24.48 36.03
CA GLU A 528 -0.52 23.74 35.89
C GLU A 528 -0.84 22.26 35.67
N ILE A 529 -0.25 21.67 34.63
CA ILE A 529 -0.54 20.32 34.15
C ILE A 529 0.77 19.54 34.14
N GLU A 530 0.85 18.46 34.90
CA GLU A 530 1.99 17.53 34.95
C GLU A 530 1.61 16.25 34.19
N LEU A 531 2.48 15.81 33.26
CA LEU A 531 2.24 14.71 32.31
C LEU A 531 3.43 13.73 32.30
N PRO A 532 3.61 12.87 33.34
CA PRO A 532 4.80 12.04 33.47
C PRO A 532 5.09 11.18 32.23
N MET A 533 6.25 11.43 31.62
CA MET A 533 6.74 10.71 30.45
C MET A 533 7.57 9.50 30.89
N HIS A 534 7.28 8.35 30.28
CA HIS A 534 7.96 7.07 30.49
C HIS A 534 8.57 6.57 29.19
N VAL A 535 9.52 5.64 29.26
CA VAL A 535 10.05 4.96 28.07
C VAL A 535 9.09 3.84 27.67
N THR A 536 8.71 3.80 26.39
CA THR A 536 7.87 2.75 25.79
C THR A 536 8.57 2.13 24.58
N ALA A 537 8.05 0.97 24.14
CA ALA A 537 8.56 0.23 23.00
C ALA A 537 7.37 -0.16 22.10
N GLU A 538 7.31 0.39 20.88
CA GLU A 538 6.21 0.16 19.93
C GLU A 538 6.66 -0.79 18.80
N PRO A 539 6.10 -2.02 18.71
CA PRO A 539 6.41 -2.95 17.64
C PRO A 539 5.75 -2.53 16.31
N LEU A 540 6.25 -3.04 15.18
CA LEU A 540 5.57 -2.85 13.90
C LEU A 540 4.18 -3.55 13.87
N PRO A 541 3.16 -2.97 13.20
CA PRO A 541 1.80 -3.53 13.17
C PRO A 541 1.67 -4.93 12.56
N ASP A 542 2.65 -5.41 11.80
CA ASP A 542 2.67 -6.78 11.25
C ASP A 542 3.09 -7.85 12.27
N GLY A 543 3.53 -7.46 13.47
CA GLY A 543 4.02 -8.37 14.49
C GLY A 543 5.40 -8.96 14.18
N SER A 544 6.17 -8.34 13.27
CA SER A 544 7.58 -8.67 13.06
C SER A 544 8.45 -8.25 14.25
N ASP A 545 9.66 -8.82 14.35
CA ASP A 545 10.60 -8.57 15.46
C ASP A 545 11.19 -7.13 15.49
N TRP A 546 10.59 -6.14 14.82
CA TRP A 546 11.08 -4.77 14.74
C TRP A 546 10.31 -3.82 15.66
N VAL A 547 11.03 -3.03 16.45
CA VAL A 547 10.47 -2.17 17.49
C VAL A 547 11.09 -0.75 17.46
N ALA A 548 10.27 0.27 17.66
CA ALA A 548 10.70 1.64 17.92
C ALA A 548 10.74 1.90 19.43
N ILE A 549 11.57 2.85 19.87
CA ILE A 549 11.65 3.27 21.27
C ILE A 549 11.10 4.69 21.36
N GLU A 550 10.23 4.95 22.34
CA GLU A 550 9.64 6.27 22.56
C GLU A 550 9.89 6.75 24.01
N TYR A 551 9.80 8.07 24.22
CA TYR A 551 9.68 8.67 25.54
C TYR A 551 8.51 9.65 25.56
N GLY A 552 7.43 9.31 26.27
CA GLY A 552 6.13 9.96 26.07
C GLY A 552 5.66 9.79 24.61
N PRO A 553 5.31 10.87 23.88
CA PRO A 553 4.94 10.78 22.46
C PRO A 553 6.14 10.89 21.51
N ILE A 554 7.38 10.93 22.01
CA ILE A 554 8.57 11.26 21.21
C ILE A 554 9.33 10.00 20.82
N VAL A 555 9.40 9.70 19.52
CA VAL A 555 10.23 8.64 18.95
C VAL A 555 11.70 8.99 19.14
N LEU A 556 12.44 8.07 19.74
CA LEU A 556 13.88 8.15 19.95
C LEU A 556 14.62 7.37 18.86
N ALA A 557 15.77 7.90 18.45
CA ALA A 557 16.63 7.27 17.45
C ALA A 557 18.11 7.48 17.80
N ALA A 558 18.97 6.62 17.27
CA ALA A 558 20.42 6.74 17.39
C ALA A 558 21.01 7.40 16.13
N ALA A 559 21.95 8.33 16.34
CA ALA A 559 22.89 8.76 15.32
C ALA A 559 23.74 7.57 14.80
N ALA A 560 24.01 7.54 13.49
CA ALA A 560 24.82 6.50 12.84
C ALA A 560 25.90 7.05 11.90
N GLY A 561 26.31 8.32 12.10
CA GLY A 561 27.37 9.00 11.35
C GLY A 561 26.89 9.73 10.09
N ASP A 562 27.72 10.65 9.62
CA ASP A 562 27.55 11.48 8.42
C ASP A 562 28.33 10.96 7.19
N ASP A 563 29.00 9.80 7.33
CA ASP A 563 29.76 9.16 6.25
C ASP A 563 28.86 8.72 5.06
N ASP A 564 29.36 8.97 3.84
CA ASP A 564 28.73 8.61 2.56
C ASP A 564 27.22 8.94 2.46
N THR A 565 26.84 10.21 2.61
CA THR A 565 25.47 10.73 2.37
C THR A 565 25.31 11.49 1.02
N PRO A 566 25.73 10.94 -0.15
CA PRO A 566 25.73 11.68 -1.41
C PRO A 566 24.31 12.14 -1.80
N GLY A 567 24.18 13.41 -2.19
CA GLY A 567 22.90 14.00 -2.57
C GLY A 567 21.97 14.35 -1.40
N GLU A 568 22.40 14.26 -0.14
CA GLU A 568 21.63 14.68 1.04
C GLU A 568 21.10 16.12 0.94
N ARG A 569 21.85 17.03 0.31
CA ARG A 569 21.30 18.26 -0.29
C ARG A 569 21.02 18.02 -1.77
N ALA A 570 19.74 18.06 -2.13
CA ALA A 570 19.30 17.72 -3.47
C ALA A 570 19.56 18.83 -4.51
N GLY A 571 19.95 18.42 -5.72
CA GLY A 571 19.92 19.27 -6.92
C GLY A 571 18.63 19.06 -7.73
N ALA A 572 18.50 19.76 -8.85
CA ALA A 572 17.27 19.74 -9.67
C ALA A 572 16.97 18.42 -10.44
N GLY A 573 17.68 17.33 -10.16
CA GLY A 573 17.48 16.02 -10.82
C GLY A 573 16.10 15.43 -10.54
N ARG A 574 15.49 14.75 -11.52
CA ARG A 574 14.08 14.29 -11.43
C ARG A 574 13.80 13.42 -10.19
N MET A 575 14.73 12.54 -9.83
CA MET A 575 14.67 11.63 -8.68
C MET A 575 15.52 12.09 -7.48
N ALA A 576 15.98 13.35 -7.46
CA ALA A 576 16.93 13.84 -6.44
C ALA A 576 16.36 13.95 -5.02
N HIS A 577 15.13 13.51 -4.77
CA HIS A 577 14.52 13.34 -3.46
C HIS A 577 14.83 11.98 -2.80
N VAL A 578 15.42 11.04 -3.55
CA VAL A 578 15.76 9.69 -3.05
C VAL A 578 17.16 9.69 -2.41
N ALA A 579 17.29 9.12 -1.22
CA ALA A 579 18.55 8.92 -0.52
C ALA A 579 19.38 7.82 -1.21
N ASP A 580 20.08 8.19 -2.29
CA ASP A 580 20.61 7.21 -3.24
C ASP A 580 21.92 6.50 -2.82
N GLY A 581 22.57 7.00 -1.76
CA GLY A 581 23.85 6.52 -1.24
C GLY A 581 23.88 5.07 -0.75
N PRO A 582 25.06 4.58 -0.32
CA PRO A 582 25.22 3.20 0.12
C PRO A 582 24.32 2.88 1.32
N MET A 583 23.75 1.68 1.30
CA MET A 583 22.85 1.17 2.34
C MET A 583 23.62 0.20 3.23
N THR A 584 23.72 0.46 4.53
CA THR A 584 24.36 -0.47 5.47
C THR A 584 23.66 -1.83 5.43
N PRO A 585 24.40 -2.96 5.32
CA PRO A 585 23.82 -4.29 5.34
C PRO A 585 23.06 -4.57 6.65
N LEU A 586 21.87 -5.19 6.57
CA LEU A 586 20.99 -5.40 7.73
C LEU A 586 21.52 -6.43 8.73
N ASP A 587 22.58 -7.16 8.38
CA ASP A 587 23.37 -8.04 9.25
C ASP A 587 24.50 -7.32 10.02
N GLN A 588 24.79 -6.06 9.65
CA GLN A 588 25.85 -5.22 10.22
C GLN A 588 25.32 -4.09 11.11
N VAL A 589 24.03 -3.73 10.97
CA VAL A 589 23.38 -2.77 11.86
C VAL A 589 23.13 -3.39 13.26
N PRO A 590 23.22 -2.62 14.36
CA PRO A 590 22.96 -3.14 15.69
C PRO A 590 21.55 -3.71 15.87
N SER A 591 21.51 -4.83 16.59
CA SER A 591 20.30 -5.56 17.00
C SER A 591 20.27 -5.73 18.52
N LEU A 592 19.09 -6.03 19.09
CA LEU A 592 18.88 -6.05 20.54
C LEU A 592 18.49 -7.44 21.04
N LEU A 593 19.27 -7.95 21.99
CA LEU A 593 19.12 -9.25 22.64
C LEU A 593 18.10 -9.20 23.80
N THR A 594 16.86 -8.80 23.51
CA THR A 594 15.79 -8.58 24.51
C THR A 594 14.39 -8.80 23.91
N THR A 595 13.33 -8.65 24.71
CA THR A 595 11.92 -8.67 24.24
C THR A 595 11.30 -7.27 24.34
N VAL A 596 10.14 -7.04 23.69
CA VAL A 596 9.44 -5.74 23.69
C VAL A 596 9.14 -5.27 25.12
N GLU A 597 8.71 -6.19 25.98
CA GLU A 597 8.34 -5.93 27.39
C GLU A 597 9.55 -5.61 28.27
N GLN A 598 10.74 -6.08 27.87
CA GLN A 598 11.99 -5.89 28.62
C GLN A 598 12.79 -4.68 28.13
N LEU A 599 12.66 -4.30 26.86
CA LEU A 599 13.43 -3.23 26.22
C LEU A 599 13.40 -1.89 27.00
N PRO A 600 12.27 -1.37 27.50
CA PRO A 600 12.26 -0.13 28.29
C PRO A 600 13.18 -0.16 29.52
N SER A 601 13.39 -1.33 30.14
CA SER A 601 14.30 -1.47 31.29
C SER A 601 15.79 -1.40 30.93
N HIS A 602 16.13 -1.52 29.64
CA HIS A 602 17.48 -1.40 29.11
C HIS A 602 17.82 0.01 28.60
N VAL A 603 16.84 0.90 28.53
CA VAL A 603 16.99 2.30 28.08
C VAL A 603 17.09 3.19 29.31
N VAL A 604 18.29 3.63 29.66
CA VAL A 604 18.51 4.53 30.81
C VAL A 604 18.67 5.97 30.36
N PRO A 605 18.15 6.98 31.09
CA PRO A 605 18.43 8.39 30.81
C PRO A 605 19.93 8.68 30.87
N ASP A 606 20.43 9.55 29.99
CA ASP A 606 21.82 10.00 30.01
C ASP A 606 21.97 11.53 29.98
N PRO A 607 22.05 12.17 31.17
CA PRO A 607 22.08 13.62 31.27
C PRO A 607 23.44 14.26 30.94
N THR A 608 24.46 13.50 30.52
CA THR A 608 25.73 14.10 30.05
C THR A 608 25.60 14.72 28.67
N ASP A 609 24.77 14.12 27.82
CA ASP A 609 24.68 14.45 26.40
C ASP A 609 23.55 15.48 26.16
N GLY A 610 22.49 15.46 26.99
CA GLY A 610 21.51 16.55 27.05
C GLY A 610 20.21 16.20 27.79
N PRO A 611 19.21 17.10 27.79
CA PRO A 611 17.82 16.72 28.06
C PRO A 611 17.34 15.74 26.97
N LEU A 612 16.42 14.84 27.31
CA LEU A 612 15.87 13.81 26.41
C LEU A 612 16.89 12.86 25.75
N HIS A 613 18.11 12.81 26.26
CA HIS A 613 19.10 11.82 25.86
C HIS A 613 18.97 10.57 26.72
N PHE A 614 19.06 9.40 26.09
CA PHE A 614 18.95 8.08 26.69
C PHE A 614 20.03 7.16 26.12
N ARG A 615 20.19 5.97 26.71
CA ARG A 615 21.25 5.04 26.32
C ARG A 615 20.82 3.58 26.49
N ILE A 616 20.82 2.81 25.42
CA ILE A 616 20.54 1.36 25.42
C ILE A 616 21.74 0.63 26.02
N LYS A 617 21.56 -0.17 27.09
CA LYS A 617 22.66 -0.87 27.79
C LYS A 617 22.41 -2.36 27.98
N GLY A 618 23.46 -3.16 27.80
CA GLY A 618 23.52 -4.58 28.15
C GLY A 618 22.93 -5.57 27.13
N VAL A 619 22.15 -5.09 26.15
CA VAL A 619 21.46 -5.95 25.16
C VAL A 619 21.88 -5.72 23.71
N VAL A 620 22.72 -4.71 23.43
CA VAL A 620 23.19 -4.40 22.07
C VAL A 620 24.13 -5.51 21.57
N GLU A 621 23.91 -5.96 20.33
CA GLU A 621 24.81 -6.86 19.58
C GLU A 621 25.06 -6.25 18.17
N PRO A 622 26.32 -5.99 17.77
CA PRO A 622 27.56 -6.26 18.50
C PRO A 622 27.72 -5.40 19.78
N PRO A 623 28.32 -5.92 20.88
CA PRO A 623 28.31 -5.21 22.15
C PRO A 623 29.18 -3.96 22.16
N THR A 624 28.58 -2.80 22.40
CA THR A 624 29.27 -1.53 22.58
C THR A 624 29.61 -1.29 24.07
N ALA A 625 30.82 -0.83 24.35
CA ALA A 625 31.32 -0.67 25.73
C ALA A 625 30.51 0.35 26.56
N GLU A 626 29.94 1.36 25.91
CA GLU A 626 29.15 2.42 26.53
C GLU A 626 27.66 2.37 26.12
N GLY A 627 27.18 1.28 25.51
CA GLY A 627 25.83 1.22 24.96
C GLY A 627 25.67 2.02 23.66
N ILE A 628 24.42 2.36 23.30
CA ILE A 628 24.09 3.22 22.15
C ILE A 628 23.28 4.41 22.67
N VAL A 629 23.64 5.64 22.26
CA VAL A 629 22.89 6.87 22.58
C VAL A 629 21.60 6.93 21.75
N LEU A 630 20.55 7.42 22.38
CA LEU A 630 19.26 7.73 21.78
C LEU A 630 18.88 9.18 22.09
N GLU A 631 18.41 9.90 21.08
CA GLU A 631 17.92 11.27 21.18
C GLU A 631 16.61 11.43 20.37
N PRO A 632 15.84 12.52 20.55
CA PRO A 632 14.59 12.73 19.81
C PRO A 632 14.81 12.76 18.29
N PHE A 633 14.11 11.90 17.55
CA PHE A 633 14.33 11.75 16.10
C PHE A 633 14.18 13.07 15.32
N TYR A 634 13.32 13.99 15.78
CA TYR A 634 13.14 15.31 15.16
C TYR A 634 14.34 16.27 15.31
N GLN A 635 15.37 15.92 16.08
CA GLN A 635 16.59 16.71 16.23
C GLN A 635 17.75 16.17 15.37
N LEU A 636 17.70 14.90 14.96
CA LEU A 636 18.72 14.27 14.11
C LEU A 636 18.64 14.80 12.67
N HIS A 637 19.48 15.76 12.31
CA HIS A 637 19.66 16.24 10.93
C HIS A 637 21.06 15.91 10.39
N HIS A 638 21.21 15.90 9.05
CA HIS A 638 22.45 15.71 8.27
C HIS A 638 23.33 14.53 8.70
N GLN A 639 22.69 13.37 8.85
CA GLN A 639 23.33 12.12 9.28
C GLN A 639 22.44 10.91 9.02
N ARG A 640 23.07 9.73 8.99
CA ARG A 640 22.40 8.44 9.08
C ARG A 640 21.84 8.22 10.48
N TYR A 641 20.74 7.47 10.58
CA TYR A 641 20.10 7.21 11.87
C TYR A 641 19.49 5.80 11.96
N GLN A 642 19.21 5.34 13.18
CA GLN A 642 18.45 4.11 13.44
C GLN A 642 17.34 4.40 14.46
N MET A 643 16.08 4.34 14.00
CA MET A 643 14.88 4.48 14.84
C MET A 643 14.22 3.13 15.19
N TYR A 644 14.33 2.15 14.28
CA TYR A 644 13.80 0.80 14.45
C TYR A 644 14.92 -0.21 14.76
N TRP A 645 14.64 -1.09 15.71
CA TRP A 645 15.58 -2.05 16.27
C TRP A 645 15.05 -3.46 16.07
N GLU A 646 15.88 -4.36 15.57
CA GLU A 646 15.53 -5.77 15.47
C GLU A 646 15.76 -6.45 16.83
N LEU A 647 14.71 -7.04 17.38
CA LEU A 647 14.78 -7.93 18.53
C LEU A 647 15.20 -9.32 18.05
N THR A 648 16.15 -9.96 18.71
CA THR A 648 16.68 -11.24 18.26
C THR A 648 17.36 -12.01 19.39
N THR A 649 17.39 -13.34 19.28
CA THR A 649 18.27 -14.18 20.08
C THR A 649 19.67 -14.27 19.45
N ARG A 650 20.67 -14.66 20.28
CA ARG A 650 22.02 -15.00 19.78
C ARG A 650 21.99 -16.17 18.79
N ASP A 651 21.09 -17.12 18.99
CA ASP A 651 20.93 -18.29 18.12
C ASP A 651 20.44 -17.88 16.72
N GLN A 652 19.46 -16.97 16.63
CA GLN A 652 18.99 -16.39 15.35
C GLN A 652 20.11 -15.62 14.63
N LEU A 653 20.92 -14.83 15.35
CA LEU A 653 22.06 -14.12 14.75
C LEU A 653 23.16 -15.07 14.28
N GLN A 654 23.49 -16.11 15.06
CA GLN A 654 24.49 -17.10 14.65
C GLN A 654 24.05 -17.84 13.38
N GLN A 655 22.77 -18.20 13.29
CA GLN A 655 22.18 -18.85 12.10
C GLN A 655 22.23 -17.92 10.87
N ARG A 656 22.02 -16.60 11.04
CA ARG A 656 22.15 -15.61 9.97
C ARG A 656 23.60 -15.41 9.52
N ARG A 657 24.54 -15.26 10.46
CA ARG A 657 26.00 -15.18 10.18
C ARG A 657 26.51 -16.43 9.44
N GLU A 658 26.04 -17.62 9.81
CA GLU A 658 26.41 -18.89 9.15
C GLU A 658 25.83 -19.00 7.72
N ALA A 659 24.61 -18.50 7.49
CA ALA A 659 24.01 -18.42 6.15
C ALA A 659 24.75 -17.43 5.23
N LEU A 660 25.16 -16.26 5.75
CA LEU A 660 25.98 -15.30 5.02
C LEU A 660 27.34 -15.89 4.65
N ALA A 661 28.03 -16.52 5.60
CA ALA A 661 29.30 -17.21 5.35
C ALA A 661 29.17 -18.41 4.38
N ALA A 662 27.97 -19.00 4.25
CA ALA A 662 27.69 -19.99 3.19
C ALA A 662 27.53 -19.34 1.81
N ALA A 663 26.84 -18.20 1.73
CA ALA A 663 26.67 -17.44 0.49
C ALA A 663 28.01 -16.87 -0.04
N GLU A 664 28.88 -16.36 0.84
CA GLU A 664 30.23 -15.90 0.47
C GLU A 664 31.10 -17.03 -0.07
N ARG A 665 31.08 -18.22 0.56
CA ARG A 665 31.77 -19.41 0.05
C ARG A 665 31.25 -19.84 -1.33
N ALA A 666 29.93 -19.80 -1.55
CA ALA A 666 29.34 -20.09 -2.85
C ALA A 666 29.76 -19.06 -3.92
N ARG A 667 29.85 -17.77 -3.56
CA ARG A 667 30.38 -16.72 -4.45
C ARG A 667 31.85 -16.95 -4.78
N ALA A 668 32.70 -17.22 -3.78
CA ALA A 668 34.12 -17.47 -3.99
C ALA A 668 34.37 -18.67 -4.93
N ALA A 669 33.58 -19.74 -4.79
CA ALA A 669 33.61 -20.88 -5.71
C ALA A 669 33.15 -20.52 -7.13
N ARG A 670 32.10 -19.68 -7.28
CA ARG A 670 31.61 -19.18 -8.58
C ARG A 670 32.64 -18.30 -9.29
N ASP A 671 33.27 -17.38 -8.56
CA ASP A 671 34.30 -16.50 -9.12
C ASP A 671 35.58 -17.30 -9.46
N ALA A 672 35.98 -18.29 -8.65
CA ALA A 672 37.11 -19.19 -8.95
C ALA A 672 36.87 -20.14 -10.14
N ALA A 673 35.62 -20.45 -10.48
CA ALA A 673 35.25 -21.23 -11.65
C ALA A 673 35.05 -20.39 -12.93
N THR A 674 35.27 -19.07 -12.88
CA THR A 674 35.05 -18.16 -14.02
C THR A 674 36.23 -18.19 -14.99
N LEU A 675 35.92 -18.44 -16.26
CA LEU A 675 36.84 -18.25 -17.39
C LEU A 675 36.81 -16.78 -17.85
N ASP A 676 35.60 -16.26 -18.11
CA ASP A 676 35.39 -14.89 -18.59
C ASP A 676 33.99 -14.36 -18.23
N ALA A 677 33.79 -13.03 -18.20
CA ALA A 677 32.51 -12.42 -17.80
C ALA A 677 32.22 -11.01 -18.38
N VAL A 678 31.10 -10.89 -19.08
CA VAL A 678 30.49 -9.62 -19.50
C VAL A 678 29.51 -9.10 -18.46
N LYS A 679 29.50 -7.78 -18.25
CA LYS A 679 28.48 -7.06 -17.50
C LYS A 679 27.61 -6.21 -18.45
N PRO A 680 26.42 -6.69 -18.84
CA PRO A 680 25.54 -5.95 -19.74
C PRO A 680 25.18 -4.55 -19.23
N GLY A 681 25.25 -3.54 -20.09
CA GLY A 681 25.04 -2.14 -19.74
C GLY A 681 26.22 -1.44 -19.06
N GLU A 682 27.37 -2.09 -18.88
CA GLU A 682 28.63 -1.46 -18.44
C GLU A 682 29.55 -1.23 -19.65
N GLN A 683 29.65 0.03 -20.10
CA GLN A 683 30.24 0.40 -21.40
C GLN A 683 31.65 -0.18 -21.63
N GLN A 684 32.51 -0.21 -20.61
CA GLN A 684 33.85 -0.77 -20.73
C GLN A 684 33.78 -2.28 -20.99
N SER A 685 33.11 -3.04 -20.12
CA SER A 685 32.94 -4.49 -20.25
C SER A 685 32.32 -4.87 -21.60
N GLU A 686 31.27 -4.17 -22.05
CA GLU A 686 30.67 -4.47 -23.36
C GLU A 686 31.60 -4.13 -24.54
N THR A 687 32.48 -3.15 -24.41
CA THR A 687 33.50 -2.83 -25.44
C THR A 687 34.61 -3.87 -25.49
N GLU A 688 35.03 -4.38 -24.33
CA GLU A 688 36.09 -5.40 -24.21
C GLU A 688 35.66 -6.78 -24.75
N HIS A 689 34.35 -7.05 -24.81
CA HIS A 689 33.78 -8.30 -25.32
C HIS A 689 33.08 -8.14 -26.69
N ASP A 690 33.55 -7.19 -27.52
CA ASP A 690 33.14 -7.00 -28.92
C ASP A 690 31.62 -6.85 -29.14
N PHE A 691 30.91 -6.15 -28.24
CA PHE A 691 29.44 -6.08 -28.24
C PHE A 691 28.83 -5.63 -29.57
N ALA A 692 27.85 -6.40 -30.05
CA ALA A 692 26.95 -6.02 -31.14
C ALA A 692 25.48 -6.32 -30.78
N GLY A 693 24.54 -5.60 -31.39
CA GLY A 693 23.12 -5.87 -31.17
C GLY A 693 22.18 -5.02 -32.01
N ASP A 694 20.93 -5.46 -32.10
CA ASP A 694 19.86 -4.84 -32.89
C ASP A 694 18.72 -4.42 -31.97
N GLU A 695 18.18 -3.21 -32.14
CA GLU A 695 17.06 -2.66 -31.36
C GLU A 695 17.28 -2.78 -29.83
N THR A 696 18.50 -2.50 -29.34
CA THR A 696 18.89 -2.71 -27.93
C THR A 696 18.69 -1.49 -27.03
N GLU A 697 18.33 -1.74 -25.77
CA GLU A 697 18.22 -0.76 -24.69
C GLU A 697 18.94 -1.30 -23.42
N THR A 698 19.38 -0.39 -22.55
CA THR A 698 20.04 -0.71 -21.28
C THR A 698 19.52 0.21 -20.17
N GLY A 699 19.42 -0.32 -18.96
CA GLY A 699 18.95 0.41 -17.79
C GLY A 699 19.53 -0.13 -16.49
N ILE A 700 18.96 0.30 -15.36
CA ILE A 700 19.28 -0.18 -14.02
C ILE A 700 17.98 -0.65 -13.34
N HIS A 701 18.01 -1.78 -12.65
CA HIS A 701 16.92 -2.32 -11.85
C HIS A 701 17.49 -3.07 -10.64
N ASN A 702 16.91 -2.84 -9.45
CA ASN A 702 17.40 -3.35 -8.15
C ASN A 702 18.94 -3.21 -7.98
N GLY A 703 19.46 -2.02 -8.32
CA GLY A 703 20.89 -1.66 -8.23
C GLY A 703 21.81 -2.28 -9.30
N ARG A 704 21.30 -3.14 -10.19
CA ARG A 704 22.11 -3.81 -11.23
C ARG A 704 21.80 -3.25 -12.63
N ARG A 705 22.85 -3.12 -13.44
CA ARG A 705 22.75 -2.81 -14.88
C ARG A 705 22.21 -4.00 -15.66
N TRP A 706 21.53 -3.73 -16.78
CA TRP A 706 21.05 -4.76 -17.69
C TRP A 706 21.02 -4.33 -19.16
N ARG A 707 20.90 -5.30 -20.08
CA ARG A 707 20.59 -5.06 -21.51
C ARG A 707 19.45 -5.97 -22.01
N HIS A 708 18.59 -5.43 -22.87
CA HIS A 708 17.69 -6.19 -23.74
C HIS A 708 17.74 -5.69 -25.20
N GLY A 709 17.16 -6.43 -26.14
CA GLY A 709 17.04 -6.02 -27.54
C GLY A 709 16.54 -7.15 -28.44
N ARG A 710 16.51 -6.96 -29.77
CA ARG A 710 16.14 -8.05 -30.69
C ARG A 710 17.29 -9.02 -30.96
N ARG A 711 18.52 -8.51 -30.98
CA ARG A 711 19.75 -9.29 -30.93
C ARG A 711 20.70 -8.66 -29.92
N ILE A 712 21.38 -9.49 -29.13
CA ILE A 712 22.48 -9.10 -28.23
C ILE A 712 23.60 -10.11 -28.48
N GLU A 713 24.82 -9.66 -28.65
CA GLU A 713 25.95 -10.50 -29.07
C GLU A 713 27.23 -10.04 -28.38
N TYR A 714 27.97 -10.97 -27.79
CA TYR A 714 29.23 -10.74 -27.07
C TYR A 714 30.22 -11.87 -27.41
N THR A 715 31.52 -11.58 -27.45
CA THR A 715 32.57 -12.57 -27.65
C THR A 715 33.36 -12.77 -26.37
N LEU A 716 33.20 -13.94 -25.74
CA LEU A 716 33.89 -14.33 -24.50
C LEU A 716 35.12 -15.21 -24.80
N ASP A 717 36.09 -15.20 -23.90
CA ASP A 717 37.27 -16.08 -23.94
C ASP A 717 37.02 -17.38 -23.16
N ALA A 718 37.26 -18.53 -23.81
CA ALA A 718 37.20 -19.85 -23.18
C ALA A 718 38.61 -20.43 -22.90
N GLY A 719 39.68 -19.82 -23.42
CA GLY A 719 41.05 -20.31 -23.34
C GLY A 719 41.18 -21.76 -23.84
N ASP A 720 41.91 -22.57 -23.08
CA ASP A 720 42.13 -24.01 -23.37
C ASP A 720 41.01 -24.93 -22.78
N ALA A 721 39.88 -24.39 -22.34
CA ALA A 721 38.85 -25.16 -21.61
C ALA A 721 38.19 -26.24 -22.49
N THR A 722 38.15 -27.49 -22.01
CA THR A 722 37.56 -28.61 -22.75
C THR A 722 36.08 -28.83 -22.43
N GLN A 723 35.61 -28.27 -21.31
CA GLN A 723 34.20 -28.21 -20.92
C GLN A 723 33.88 -26.86 -20.26
N ALA A 724 32.76 -26.25 -20.65
CA ALA A 724 32.30 -24.98 -20.09
C ALA A 724 30.76 -24.85 -20.01
N GLU A 725 30.29 -24.10 -19.02
CA GLU A 725 28.89 -23.65 -18.90
C GLU A 725 28.81 -22.14 -19.12
N LEU A 726 27.81 -21.70 -19.88
CA LEU A 726 27.38 -20.31 -19.90
C LEU A 726 26.39 -20.07 -18.75
N ALA A 727 26.78 -19.27 -17.76
CA ALA A 727 25.91 -18.73 -16.74
C ALA A 727 25.40 -17.33 -17.14
N VAL A 728 24.08 -17.15 -17.11
CA VAL A 728 23.42 -15.88 -17.48
C VAL A 728 22.44 -15.49 -16.39
N THR A 729 22.52 -14.25 -15.88
CA THR A 729 21.58 -13.75 -14.88
C THR A 729 20.45 -12.92 -15.50
N TYR A 730 19.22 -13.19 -15.10
CA TYR A 730 18.01 -12.43 -15.42
C TYR A 730 17.34 -11.90 -14.14
N SER A 731 16.44 -10.93 -14.27
CA SER A 731 15.50 -10.61 -13.19
C SER A 731 14.46 -11.73 -13.08
N GLY A 732 14.16 -12.17 -11.85
CA GLY A 732 13.13 -13.16 -11.56
C GLY A 732 11.70 -12.60 -11.61
N ASP A 733 11.54 -11.29 -11.86
CA ASP A 733 10.27 -10.65 -12.22
C ASP A 733 10.00 -10.63 -13.73
N ASP A 734 11.07 -10.74 -14.56
CA ASP A 734 10.97 -10.61 -16.01
C ASP A 734 10.22 -11.81 -16.61
N SER A 735 9.23 -11.55 -17.48
CA SER A 735 8.33 -12.58 -17.99
C SER A 735 7.85 -12.31 -19.43
N GLY A 736 7.46 -13.38 -20.14
CA GLY A 736 6.88 -13.31 -21.50
C GLY A 736 7.89 -13.08 -22.63
N ARG A 737 9.20 -13.09 -22.33
CA ARG A 737 10.28 -12.99 -23.33
C ARG A 737 10.75 -14.39 -23.71
N VAL A 738 10.72 -14.71 -25.00
CA VAL A 738 11.23 -15.98 -25.56
C VAL A 738 12.31 -15.65 -26.59
N PHE A 739 13.51 -16.19 -26.36
CA PHE A 739 14.68 -15.94 -27.19
C PHE A 739 15.62 -17.13 -27.25
N ASP A 740 16.28 -17.30 -28.38
CA ASP A 740 17.29 -18.32 -28.62
C ASP A 740 18.67 -17.82 -28.21
N ILE A 741 19.48 -18.71 -27.65
CA ILE A 741 20.86 -18.48 -27.21
C ILE A 741 21.76 -19.38 -28.07
N PHE A 742 22.64 -18.77 -28.85
CA PHE A 742 23.61 -19.47 -29.70
C PHE A 742 25.03 -19.25 -29.18
N ALA A 743 25.91 -20.21 -29.46
CA ALA A 743 27.36 -20.10 -29.32
C ALA A 743 28.01 -20.51 -30.64
N ASN A 744 28.77 -19.61 -31.29
CA ASN A 744 29.30 -19.78 -32.65
C ASN A 744 28.25 -20.35 -33.64
N ASP A 745 27.08 -19.69 -33.69
CA ASP A 745 25.90 -20.05 -34.48
C ASP A 745 25.28 -21.44 -34.22
N THR A 746 25.80 -22.22 -33.26
CA THR A 746 25.15 -23.43 -32.74
C THR A 746 24.12 -23.05 -31.68
N LEU A 747 22.87 -23.50 -31.82
CA LEU A 747 21.82 -23.28 -30.82
C LEU A 747 22.16 -24.04 -29.53
N VAL A 748 22.31 -23.31 -28.42
CA VAL A 748 22.61 -23.85 -27.09
C VAL A 748 21.31 -24.08 -26.30
N ALA A 749 20.41 -23.10 -26.31
CA ALA A 749 19.12 -23.18 -25.64
C ALA A 749 18.10 -22.18 -26.21
N THR A 750 16.81 -22.46 -26.07
CA THR A 750 15.75 -21.44 -26.11
C THR A 750 15.40 -21.08 -24.67
N GLN A 751 15.56 -19.82 -24.28
CA GLN A 751 15.16 -19.33 -22.96
C GLN A 751 13.79 -18.64 -23.04
N GLU A 752 12.87 -19.05 -22.16
CA GLU A 752 11.65 -18.31 -21.84
C GLU A 752 11.79 -17.73 -20.44
N LEU A 753 11.66 -16.41 -20.29
CA LEU A 753 11.56 -15.77 -18.97
C LEU A 753 10.10 -15.83 -18.51
N THR A 754 9.88 -16.30 -17.28
CA THR A 754 8.56 -16.71 -16.77
C THR A 754 8.13 -16.00 -15.48
N GLY A 755 8.97 -15.11 -14.91
CA GLY A 755 8.71 -14.49 -13.61
C GLY A 755 8.87 -15.46 -12.44
N GLU A 756 9.83 -16.38 -12.53
CA GLU A 756 10.00 -17.56 -11.66
C GLU A 756 10.52 -17.29 -10.23
N LYS A 757 11.03 -16.08 -9.94
CA LYS A 757 11.65 -15.76 -8.64
C LYS A 757 11.51 -14.27 -8.33
N ARG A 758 10.26 -13.82 -8.22
CA ARG A 758 9.89 -12.40 -8.10
C ARG A 758 10.60 -11.67 -6.96
N GLY A 759 10.97 -10.41 -7.21
CA GLY A 759 11.73 -9.56 -6.30
C GLY A 759 13.22 -9.91 -6.16
N ASP A 760 13.73 -10.85 -6.97
CA ASP A 760 15.06 -11.44 -6.82
C ASP A 760 15.67 -11.75 -8.20
N PHE A 761 16.95 -12.14 -8.25
CA PHE A 761 17.67 -12.50 -9.48
C PHE A 761 17.82 -14.01 -9.66
N VAL A 762 17.85 -14.46 -10.92
CA VAL A 762 17.98 -15.87 -11.31
C VAL A 762 19.17 -16.05 -12.24
N GLU A 763 20.13 -16.89 -11.85
CA GLU A 763 21.14 -17.43 -12.76
C GLU A 763 20.58 -18.66 -13.47
N LYS A 764 20.67 -18.70 -14.80
CA LYS A 764 20.48 -19.88 -15.63
C LYS A 764 21.83 -20.35 -16.16
N ARG A 765 21.97 -21.67 -16.31
CA ARG A 765 23.18 -22.32 -16.82
C ARG A 765 22.85 -23.12 -18.07
N TYR A 766 23.71 -23.04 -19.06
CA TYR A 766 23.59 -23.77 -20.31
C TYR A 766 24.96 -24.36 -20.66
N ALA A 767 25.04 -25.68 -20.83
CA ALA A 767 26.29 -26.33 -21.23
C ALA A 767 26.67 -25.91 -22.65
N ILE A 768 27.89 -25.41 -22.85
CA ILE A 768 28.42 -25.15 -24.19
C ILE A 768 28.78 -26.50 -24.83
N PRO A 769 28.29 -26.83 -26.04
CA PRO A 769 28.65 -28.06 -26.72
C PRO A 769 30.17 -28.14 -26.93
N THR A 770 30.78 -29.28 -26.63
CA THR A 770 32.25 -29.44 -26.73
C THR A 770 32.78 -29.29 -28.16
N SER A 771 31.92 -29.44 -29.18
CA SER A 771 32.24 -29.09 -30.58
C SER A 771 32.46 -27.58 -30.76
N VAL A 772 31.68 -26.72 -30.10
CA VAL A 772 31.81 -25.26 -30.19
C VAL A 772 33.14 -24.79 -29.59
N LEU A 773 33.58 -25.43 -28.50
CA LEU A 773 34.91 -25.20 -27.91
C LEU A 773 36.04 -25.74 -28.81
N ALA A 774 35.87 -26.92 -29.41
CA ALA A 774 36.87 -27.51 -30.30
C ALA A 774 37.03 -26.76 -31.64
N ASP A 775 35.98 -26.08 -32.12
CA ASP A 775 36.00 -25.25 -33.33
C ASP A 775 36.47 -23.79 -33.06
N ALA A 776 36.68 -23.41 -31.79
CA ALA A 776 37.18 -22.08 -31.39
C ALA A 776 38.70 -21.95 -31.62
N ASN A 777 39.08 -21.64 -32.86
CA ASN A 777 40.47 -21.67 -33.34
C ASN A 777 41.44 -20.70 -32.64
N ASP A 778 40.94 -19.73 -31.86
CA ASP A 778 41.70 -18.78 -31.06
C ASP A 778 41.28 -18.76 -29.57
N GLY A 779 40.49 -19.75 -29.12
CA GLY A 779 39.95 -19.84 -27.76
C GLY A 779 38.69 -19.02 -27.50
N ARG A 780 38.25 -18.14 -28.42
CA ARG A 780 37.09 -17.27 -28.20
C ARG A 780 35.79 -17.83 -28.77
N ILE A 781 34.67 -17.58 -28.08
CA ILE A 781 33.32 -17.98 -28.52
C ILE A 781 32.35 -16.78 -28.49
N THR A 782 31.57 -16.63 -29.56
CA THR A 782 30.55 -15.58 -29.68
C THR A 782 29.21 -16.11 -29.19
N ILE A 783 28.72 -15.54 -28.09
CA ILE A 783 27.42 -15.81 -27.49
C ILE A 783 26.38 -14.80 -28.00
N LYS A 784 25.25 -15.31 -28.49
CA LYS A 784 24.26 -14.51 -29.24
C LYS A 784 22.84 -14.83 -28.78
N PHE A 785 22.15 -13.83 -28.24
CA PHE A 785 20.75 -13.88 -27.81
C PHE A 785 19.86 -13.29 -28.92
N VAL A 786 18.85 -14.02 -29.39
CA VAL A 786 18.01 -13.64 -30.55
C VAL A 786 16.52 -13.78 -30.21
N ALA A 787 15.75 -12.70 -30.35
CA ALA A 787 14.34 -12.68 -30.00
C ALA A 787 13.49 -13.49 -31.00
N GLN A 788 12.77 -14.51 -30.53
CA GLN A 788 11.79 -15.23 -31.36
C GLN A 788 10.55 -14.38 -31.67
N ARG A 789 10.30 -13.32 -30.88
CA ARG A 789 9.17 -12.40 -31.02
C ARG A 789 9.58 -10.94 -30.94
N TRP A 790 9.64 -10.39 -29.73
CA TRP A 790 9.75 -8.95 -29.48
C TRP A 790 11.12 -8.56 -28.92
N LEU A 791 11.49 -9.08 -27.74
CA LEU A 791 12.80 -8.83 -27.13
C LEU A 791 13.43 -10.12 -26.59
N ALA A 792 14.74 -10.17 -26.68
CA ALA A 792 15.65 -11.08 -26.01
C ALA A 792 16.32 -10.37 -24.83
N GLY A 793 16.71 -11.16 -23.82
CA GLY A 793 17.42 -10.64 -22.66
C GLY A 793 16.53 -9.93 -21.65
N GLY A 794 17.07 -8.88 -21.04
CA GLY A 794 16.88 -8.60 -19.61
C GLY A 794 18.04 -9.20 -18.83
N VAL A 795 19.26 -9.03 -19.36
CA VAL A 795 20.46 -9.74 -18.94
C VAL A 795 21.28 -8.88 -17.97
N TYR A 796 21.69 -9.42 -16.83
CA TYR A 796 22.32 -8.70 -15.70
C TYR A 796 23.72 -9.21 -15.31
N ASP A 797 24.19 -10.32 -15.91
CA ASP A 797 25.55 -10.89 -15.85
C ASP A 797 25.60 -11.94 -16.98
N VAL A 798 26.69 -12.02 -17.75
CA VAL A 798 26.95 -13.12 -18.71
C VAL A 798 28.33 -13.65 -18.41
N ARG A 799 28.47 -14.95 -18.17
CA ARG A 799 29.69 -15.53 -17.61
C ARG A 799 29.96 -16.90 -18.16
N LEU A 800 31.18 -17.15 -18.61
CA LEU A 800 31.64 -18.48 -18.98
C LEU A 800 32.35 -19.12 -17.77
N LEU A 801 31.97 -20.35 -17.45
CA LEU A 801 32.46 -21.09 -16.29
C LEU A 801 33.11 -22.40 -16.76
N THR A 802 34.25 -22.77 -16.17
CA THR A 802 34.87 -24.09 -16.42
C THR A 802 34.20 -25.18 -15.60
N THR A 803 34.10 -26.39 -16.17
CA THR A 803 33.73 -27.62 -15.43
C THR A 803 34.86 -28.64 -15.36
N ASP A 804 36.06 -28.30 -15.87
CA ASP A 804 37.22 -29.20 -15.86
C ASP A 804 37.81 -29.35 -14.45
N SER A 805 37.50 -30.47 -13.79
CA SER A 805 37.74 -30.69 -12.37
C SER A 805 39.24 -30.89 -12.02
N SER A 806 39.95 -29.78 -11.80
CA SER A 806 41.38 -29.77 -11.42
C SER A 806 41.71 -28.93 -10.17
N ALA A 807 40.69 -28.46 -9.43
CA ALA A 807 40.83 -27.70 -8.19
C ALA A 807 40.68 -28.58 -6.93
N THR A 808 41.77 -29.26 -6.54
CA THR A 808 42.12 -29.78 -5.20
C THR A 808 41.04 -30.40 -4.28
N ASP A 809 41.20 -31.69 -3.97
CA ASP A 809 40.62 -32.32 -2.77
C ASP A 809 41.02 -31.60 -1.47
N GLU A 810 40.06 -31.01 -0.76
CA GLU A 810 40.02 -31.06 0.70
C GLU A 810 38.69 -31.67 1.16
N LYS A 811 38.75 -32.82 1.83
CA LYS A 811 37.59 -33.47 2.44
C LYS A 811 37.34 -32.90 3.85
N PRO A 812 36.13 -32.38 4.12
CA PRO A 812 35.60 -32.37 5.48
C PRO A 812 35.51 -33.80 6.02
N ALA A 813 35.62 -33.96 7.34
CA ALA A 813 35.49 -35.26 8.00
C ALA A 813 34.05 -35.78 7.97
N SER A 814 33.88 -37.05 8.31
CA SER A 814 32.57 -37.72 8.35
C SER A 814 31.66 -37.17 9.45
N ASP A 815 30.53 -36.57 9.08
CA ASP A 815 29.42 -36.36 10.01
C ASP A 815 28.78 -37.69 10.39
N GLN A 816 28.75 -37.99 11.68
CA GLN A 816 27.85 -39.00 12.23
C GLN A 816 26.48 -38.35 12.44
N ALA A 817 25.42 -39.00 11.98
CA ALA A 817 24.06 -38.47 12.07
C ALA A 817 23.64 -38.27 13.54
N ALA A 818 23.40 -37.02 13.91
CA ALA A 818 22.67 -36.63 15.12
C ALA A 818 21.34 -36.01 14.68
N GLU A 819 20.22 -36.55 15.17
CA GLU A 819 18.88 -36.17 14.74
C GLU A 819 18.56 -34.70 15.05
N ARG A 820 18.03 -33.97 14.06
CA ARG A 820 17.46 -32.63 14.23
C ARG A 820 16.12 -32.53 13.52
N ALA A 821 15.14 -31.95 14.20
CA ALA A 821 13.78 -31.73 13.68
C ALA A 821 13.79 -30.73 12.50
N PRO A 822 12.85 -30.86 11.54
CA PRO A 822 12.86 -30.07 10.31
C PRO A 822 12.46 -28.61 10.54
N ARG A 823 13.06 -27.71 9.74
CA ARG A 823 12.60 -26.32 9.54
C ARG A 823 12.08 -26.16 8.11
N ARG A 824 11.07 -25.31 7.93
CA ARG A 824 10.31 -25.14 6.67
C ARG A 824 11.22 -24.81 5.47
N ARG A 825 10.92 -25.39 4.31
CA ARG A 825 11.46 -25.05 2.98
C ARG A 825 10.27 -24.78 2.03
N GLY A 826 10.43 -23.90 1.05
CA GLY A 826 9.41 -23.67 0.03
C GLY A 826 9.34 -24.81 -1.01
N ALA A 827 8.16 -24.99 -1.62
CA ALA A 827 7.90 -26.03 -2.61
C ALA A 827 7.42 -25.42 -3.94
N GLY A 828 7.86 -26.00 -5.06
CA GLY A 828 7.60 -25.49 -6.41
C GLY A 828 8.30 -26.32 -7.49
N PHE A 829 7.90 -26.12 -8.75
CA PHE A 829 8.48 -26.79 -9.91
C PHE A 829 10.00 -26.62 -9.96
N GLY A 830 10.73 -27.71 -10.24
CA GLY A 830 12.19 -27.68 -10.43
C GLY A 830 13.03 -28.16 -9.24
N ARG A 831 12.41 -28.58 -8.12
CA ARG A 831 13.09 -29.46 -7.15
C ARG A 831 13.41 -30.81 -7.82
N PRO A 832 14.57 -31.44 -7.54
CA PRO A 832 14.77 -32.85 -7.89
C PRO A 832 13.65 -33.72 -7.30
N ILE A 833 13.21 -34.73 -8.04
CA ILE A 833 12.19 -35.67 -7.58
C ILE A 833 12.85 -36.66 -6.60
N GLU A 834 12.73 -36.36 -5.32
CA GLU A 834 13.19 -37.18 -4.20
C GLU A 834 12.00 -37.96 -3.63
N LEU A 835 11.93 -39.26 -3.89
CA LEU A 835 10.86 -40.13 -3.39
C LEU A 835 11.19 -40.65 -1.98
N GLY A 836 10.27 -40.42 -1.05
CA GLY A 836 10.33 -40.92 0.32
C GLY A 836 9.86 -42.38 0.45
N PRO A 837 10.07 -43.01 1.63
CA PRO A 837 9.72 -44.42 1.86
C PRO A 837 8.20 -44.69 1.87
N ASP A 838 7.37 -43.66 1.94
CA ASP A 838 5.91 -43.73 1.89
C ASP A 838 5.34 -43.54 0.46
N ASP A 839 6.16 -43.08 -0.49
CA ASP A 839 5.70 -42.63 -1.81
C ASP A 839 5.53 -43.82 -2.76
N LYS A 840 4.38 -44.47 -2.61
CA LYS A 840 4.04 -45.74 -3.28
C LYS A 840 2.68 -45.68 -3.96
N GLN A 841 2.54 -46.52 -4.98
CA GLN A 841 1.27 -46.75 -5.65
C GLN A 841 0.40 -47.66 -4.76
N VAL A 842 -0.65 -47.07 -4.17
CA VAL A 842 -1.58 -47.74 -3.23
C VAL A 842 -2.75 -48.40 -3.97
N PHE A 843 -2.99 -48.01 -5.23
CA PHE A 843 -4.03 -48.61 -6.08
C PHE A 843 -3.43 -49.12 -7.40
N PRO A 844 -3.85 -50.30 -7.91
CA PRO A 844 -3.38 -50.82 -9.18
C PRO A 844 -3.74 -49.87 -10.34
N GLU A 845 -3.17 -50.09 -11.52
CA GLU A 845 -3.64 -49.38 -12.72
C GLU A 845 -5.10 -49.72 -13.02
N PRO A 846 -5.98 -48.72 -13.25
CA PRO A 846 -7.36 -48.96 -13.69
C PRO A 846 -7.42 -49.66 -15.04
N PRO A 847 -8.53 -50.37 -15.36
CA PRO A 847 -8.77 -50.85 -16.71
C PRO A 847 -8.69 -49.71 -17.75
N ALA A 848 -7.99 -49.93 -18.86
CA ALA A 848 -7.83 -48.91 -19.91
C ALA A 848 -9.16 -48.43 -20.55
N SER A 849 -10.28 -49.10 -20.23
CA SER A 849 -11.64 -48.78 -20.65
C SER A 849 -12.45 -47.94 -19.65
N ILE A 850 -11.89 -47.45 -18.53
CA ILE A 850 -12.67 -46.73 -17.49
C ILE A 850 -13.47 -45.54 -18.04
N ASN A 851 -12.91 -44.76 -18.97
CA ASN A 851 -13.59 -43.63 -19.63
C ASN A 851 -14.05 -43.96 -21.07
N ALA A 852 -14.10 -45.24 -21.46
CA ALA A 852 -14.72 -45.67 -22.71
C ALA A 852 -16.24 -45.74 -22.55
N VAL A 853 -16.99 -45.30 -23.57
CA VAL A 853 -18.45 -45.45 -23.59
C VAL A 853 -18.81 -46.92 -23.85
N ARG A 854 -19.57 -47.52 -22.93
CA ARG A 854 -20.10 -48.87 -23.04
C ARG A 854 -21.47 -48.84 -23.71
N GLU A 855 -21.73 -49.72 -24.67
CA GLU A 855 -23.03 -49.80 -25.34
C GLU A 855 -24.08 -50.47 -24.43
N GLY A 856 -25.21 -49.80 -24.24
CA GLY A 856 -26.35 -50.31 -23.45
C GLY A 856 -26.43 -49.80 -22.01
N ASP A 857 -25.32 -49.30 -21.44
CA ASP A 857 -25.30 -48.79 -20.07
C ASP A 857 -26.10 -47.47 -19.95
N PRO A 858 -26.88 -47.26 -18.86
CA PRO A 858 -27.60 -46.01 -18.62
C PRO A 858 -26.66 -44.80 -18.58
N ARG A 859 -27.07 -43.70 -19.22
CA ARG A 859 -26.27 -42.49 -19.37
C ARG A 859 -26.87 -41.31 -18.62
N GLY A 860 -26.04 -40.58 -17.88
CA GLY A 860 -26.39 -39.30 -17.26
C GLY A 860 -26.39 -38.16 -18.28
N ARG A 861 -26.86 -36.99 -17.83
CA ARG A 861 -26.98 -35.78 -18.66
C ARG A 861 -25.95 -34.74 -18.21
N LEU A 862 -24.99 -34.45 -19.10
CA LEU A 862 -24.06 -33.33 -18.98
C LEU A 862 -24.66 -32.11 -19.69
N GLU A 863 -24.69 -30.95 -19.02
CA GLU A 863 -25.10 -29.68 -19.61
C GLU A 863 -24.20 -28.51 -19.14
N MET A 864 -24.12 -27.46 -19.96
CA MET A 864 -23.48 -26.20 -19.61
C MET A 864 -24.54 -25.24 -19.08
N ILE A 865 -24.35 -24.69 -17.89
CA ILE A 865 -25.26 -23.68 -17.31
C ILE A 865 -24.53 -22.39 -16.99
N GLU A 866 -25.32 -21.33 -16.83
CA GLU A 866 -24.85 -20.01 -16.40
C GLU A 866 -25.46 -19.64 -15.03
N TYR A 867 -24.64 -18.98 -14.23
CA TYR A 867 -25.01 -18.37 -12.96
C TYR A 867 -24.48 -16.94 -12.92
N ASP A 868 -25.15 -16.08 -12.17
CA ASP A 868 -24.75 -14.69 -12.00
C ASP A 868 -23.86 -14.63 -10.75
N SER A 869 -22.57 -14.31 -10.90
CA SER A 869 -21.62 -14.23 -9.79
C SER A 869 -21.65 -12.84 -9.17
N THR A 870 -22.11 -12.75 -7.92
CA THR A 870 -22.02 -11.55 -7.11
C THR A 870 -20.57 -11.26 -6.71
N THR A 871 -19.76 -12.30 -6.48
CA THR A 871 -18.34 -12.19 -6.08
C THR A 871 -17.50 -11.39 -7.09
N VAL A 872 -17.75 -11.53 -8.40
CA VAL A 872 -17.01 -10.76 -9.43
C VAL A 872 -17.88 -9.88 -10.33
N GLY A 873 -19.18 -9.82 -10.08
CA GLY A 873 -20.11 -8.92 -10.77
C GLY A 873 -20.30 -9.21 -12.27
N VAL A 874 -20.20 -10.48 -12.67
CA VAL A 874 -20.41 -10.96 -14.04
C VAL A 874 -21.13 -12.30 -14.05
N ARG A 875 -21.76 -12.63 -15.18
CA ARG A 875 -22.40 -13.93 -15.40
C ARG A 875 -21.37 -14.95 -15.89
N ARG A 876 -21.26 -16.08 -15.18
CA ARG A 876 -20.20 -17.08 -15.30
C ARG A 876 -20.75 -18.46 -15.66
N LYS A 877 -19.86 -19.41 -15.98
CA LYS A 877 -20.20 -20.74 -16.51
C LYS A 877 -19.69 -21.89 -15.65
N MET A 878 -20.46 -22.97 -15.69
CA MET A 878 -20.11 -24.26 -15.12
C MET A 878 -20.78 -25.39 -15.90
N GLN A 879 -20.08 -26.53 -16.06
CA GLN A 879 -20.72 -27.76 -16.50
C GLN A 879 -21.34 -28.49 -15.30
N VAL A 880 -22.52 -29.07 -15.49
CA VAL A 880 -23.17 -29.93 -14.50
C VAL A 880 -23.52 -31.26 -15.16
N TYR A 881 -23.10 -32.35 -14.52
CA TYR A 881 -23.55 -33.71 -14.82
C TYR A 881 -24.60 -34.15 -13.79
N THR A 882 -25.72 -34.66 -14.28
CA THR A 882 -26.75 -35.34 -13.49
C THR A 882 -26.75 -36.85 -13.82
N PRO A 883 -26.90 -37.74 -12.83
CA PRO A 883 -26.76 -39.18 -13.04
C PRO A 883 -27.93 -39.80 -13.84
N PRO A 884 -27.77 -41.02 -14.40
CA PRO A 884 -28.86 -41.74 -15.05
C PRO A 884 -30.07 -41.85 -14.12
N GLY A 885 -31.25 -41.44 -14.61
CA GLY A 885 -32.48 -41.45 -13.80
C GLY A 885 -32.56 -40.38 -12.72
N TYR A 886 -31.83 -39.26 -12.85
CA TYR A 886 -32.03 -38.06 -12.02
C TYR A 886 -33.52 -37.62 -12.02
N SER A 887 -34.08 -37.40 -10.82
CA SER A 887 -35.39 -36.76 -10.62
C SER A 887 -35.31 -35.67 -9.55
N ALA A 888 -36.12 -34.62 -9.69
CA ALA A 888 -36.26 -33.58 -8.66
C ALA A 888 -36.85 -34.12 -7.34
N ASP A 889 -37.58 -35.24 -7.38
CA ASP A 889 -38.20 -35.86 -6.19
C ASP A 889 -37.19 -36.52 -5.23
N ARG A 890 -35.91 -36.59 -5.61
CA ARG A 890 -34.82 -37.19 -4.83
C ARG A 890 -33.67 -36.19 -4.71
N GLN A 891 -33.14 -36.03 -3.50
CA GLN A 891 -31.89 -35.30 -3.30
C GLN A 891 -30.68 -36.19 -3.68
N TYR A 892 -29.66 -35.55 -4.25
CA TYR A 892 -28.38 -36.17 -4.62
C TYR A 892 -27.20 -35.45 -3.92
N PRO A 893 -26.14 -36.17 -3.53
CA PRO A 893 -24.90 -35.54 -3.08
C PRO A 893 -24.16 -34.87 -4.27
N VAL A 894 -23.29 -33.91 -3.97
CA VAL A 894 -22.64 -33.05 -4.98
C VAL A 894 -21.12 -33.04 -4.83
N LEU A 895 -20.44 -33.39 -5.92
CA LEU A 895 -18.99 -33.19 -6.08
C LEU A 895 -18.73 -31.92 -6.88
N TYR A 896 -18.06 -30.94 -6.26
CA TYR A 896 -17.48 -29.78 -6.93
C TYR A 896 -16.06 -30.14 -7.39
N LEU A 897 -15.77 -29.98 -8.69
CA LEU A 897 -14.61 -30.57 -9.35
C LEU A 897 -13.81 -29.50 -10.13
N LEU A 898 -12.70 -29.04 -9.54
CA LEU A 898 -11.94 -27.83 -9.93
C LEU A 898 -10.78 -28.12 -10.89
N HIS A 899 -10.58 -27.24 -11.88
CA HIS A 899 -9.60 -27.39 -12.95
C HIS A 899 -8.21 -26.78 -12.64
N GLY A 900 -7.21 -27.05 -13.47
CA GLY A 900 -5.85 -26.51 -13.35
C GLY A 900 -5.70 -25.08 -13.84
N ILE A 901 -4.49 -24.51 -13.72
CA ILE A 901 -4.23 -23.08 -14.00
C ILE A 901 -4.45 -22.67 -15.46
N GLY A 902 -4.20 -23.57 -16.41
CA GLY A 902 -4.49 -23.38 -17.84
C GLY A 902 -5.94 -23.66 -18.23
N GLY A 903 -6.76 -24.13 -17.30
CA GLY A 903 -8.07 -24.71 -17.58
C GLY A 903 -9.24 -23.75 -17.63
N ASP A 904 -10.41 -24.38 -17.78
CA ASP A 904 -11.75 -23.79 -17.81
C ASP A 904 -12.76 -24.85 -17.33
N GLU A 905 -14.05 -24.50 -17.26
CA GLU A 905 -15.15 -25.37 -16.83
C GLU A 905 -15.33 -26.67 -17.65
N THR A 906 -14.58 -26.86 -18.74
CA THR A 906 -14.61 -28.05 -19.60
C THR A 906 -13.36 -28.93 -19.49
N GLU A 907 -12.32 -28.50 -18.76
CA GLU A 907 -11.01 -29.18 -18.72
C GLU A 907 -11.10 -30.64 -18.27
N TRP A 908 -11.89 -30.91 -17.23
CA TRP A 908 -12.09 -32.27 -16.74
C TRP A 908 -12.67 -33.21 -17.81
N GLN A 909 -13.50 -32.72 -18.73
CA GLN A 909 -13.98 -33.52 -19.86
C GLN A 909 -12.85 -33.89 -20.82
N ARG A 910 -11.92 -32.96 -21.06
CA ARG A 910 -10.74 -33.16 -21.94
C ARG A 910 -9.77 -34.20 -21.38
N PHE A 911 -9.60 -34.26 -20.06
CA PHE A 911 -8.60 -35.11 -19.41
C PHE A 911 -9.13 -36.46 -18.88
N ALA A 912 -10.29 -36.47 -18.24
CA ALA A 912 -10.82 -37.66 -17.56
C ALA A 912 -12.20 -38.11 -18.03
N THR A 913 -13.00 -37.19 -18.60
CA THR A 913 -14.39 -37.44 -19.05
C THR A 913 -15.29 -37.96 -17.89
N PRO A 914 -15.47 -37.18 -16.79
CA PRO A 914 -16.07 -37.66 -15.54
C PRO A 914 -17.48 -38.25 -15.64
N ASN A 915 -18.27 -37.79 -16.60
CA ASN A 915 -19.59 -38.35 -16.88
C ASN A 915 -19.51 -39.81 -17.36
N VAL A 916 -18.50 -40.18 -18.17
CA VAL A 916 -18.29 -41.57 -18.59
C VAL A 916 -17.74 -42.41 -17.45
N LEU A 917 -16.79 -41.88 -16.67
CA LEU A 917 -16.31 -42.55 -15.45
C LEU A 917 -17.46 -42.87 -14.50
N LEU A 918 -18.32 -41.89 -14.20
CA LEU A 918 -19.42 -42.07 -13.26
C LEU A 918 -20.57 -42.92 -13.85
N ASP A 919 -20.94 -42.75 -15.13
CA ASP A 919 -21.93 -43.63 -15.79
C ASP A 919 -21.49 -45.11 -15.71
N ASN A 920 -20.22 -45.40 -16.02
CA ASN A 920 -19.65 -46.74 -15.95
C ASN A 920 -19.60 -47.28 -14.50
N LEU A 921 -19.17 -46.46 -13.53
CA LEU A 921 -19.14 -46.82 -12.11
C LEU A 921 -20.55 -47.02 -11.51
N LEU A 922 -21.58 -46.37 -12.05
CA LEU A 922 -22.97 -46.57 -11.64
C LEU A 922 -23.56 -47.85 -12.24
N ALA A 923 -23.23 -48.18 -13.50
CA ALA A 923 -23.60 -49.46 -14.12
C ALA A 923 -22.94 -50.65 -13.38
N ASP A 924 -21.68 -50.52 -12.97
CA ASP A 924 -20.96 -51.53 -12.18
C ASP A 924 -21.38 -51.56 -10.69
N GLY A 925 -22.24 -50.65 -10.22
CA GLY A 925 -22.68 -50.56 -8.82
C GLY A 925 -21.60 -50.09 -7.84
N GLN A 926 -20.52 -49.47 -8.34
CA GLN A 926 -19.32 -49.13 -7.58
C GLN A 926 -19.32 -47.69 -7.01
N ALA A 927 -20.11 -46.77 -7.56
CA ALA A 927 -20.31 -45.42 -7.03
C ALA A 927 -21.76 -45.19 -6.57
N VAL A 928 -22.02 -44.12 -5.81
CA VAL A 928 -23.40 -43.68 -5.53
C VAL A 928 -23.87 -42.66 -6.58
N PRO A 929 -25.17 -42.62 -6.93
CA PRO A 929 -25.70 -41.57 -7.81
C PRO A 929 -25.47 -40.19 -7.19
N MET A 930 -24.70 -39.34 -7.88
CA MET A 930 -24.29 -38.01 -7.43
C MET A 930 -24.28 -37.02 -8.60
N ILE A 931 -24.35 -35.73 -8.29
CA ILE A 931 -24.15 -34.64 -9.26
C ILE A 931 -22.66 -34.26 -9.27
N ILE A 932 -22.08 -34.04 -10.45
CA ILE A 932 -20.73 -33.46 -10.59
C ILE A 932 -20.87 -32.06 -11.18
N VAL A 933 -20.32 -31.07 -10.49
CA VAL A 933 -20.28 -29.66 -10.89
C VAL A 933 -18.84 -29.30 -11.21
N MET A 934 -18.56 -28.89 -12.44
CA MET A 934 -17.24 -28.44 -12.90
C MET A 934 -17.34 -26.93 -13.19
N PRO A 935 -17.08 -26.07 -12.18
CA PRO A 935 -17.08 -24.62 -12.36
C PRO A 935 -15.76 -24.13 -12.96
N ASN A 936 -15.79 -22.94 -13.53
CA ASN A 936 -14.56 -22.22 -13.87
C ASN A 936 -13.92 -21.68 -12.57
N GLY A 937 -12.79 -22.25 -12.16
CA GLY A 937 -12.10 -21.95 -10.91
C GLY A 937 -11.36 -20.61 -10.88
N ARG A 938 -11.41 -19.80 -11.96
CA ARG A 938 -10.70 -18.53 -12.13
C ARG A 938 -11.66 -17.34 -11.97
N ALA A 939 -12.10 -17.03 -10.75
CA ALA A 939 -13.07 -15.95 -10.50
C ALA A 939 -12.53 -14.54 -10.82
N ARG A 940 -12.85 -14.02 -12.01
CA ARG A 940 -12.58 -12.64 -12.47
C ARG A 940 -13.51 -12.26 -13.62
N LYS A 941 -13.60 -10.97 -13.95
CA LYS A 941 -14.48 -10.43 -15.02
C LYS A 941 -14.18 -10.93 -16.45
N ASN A 942 -13.00 -11.49 -16.68
CA ASN A 942 -12.67 -12.29 -17.86
C ASN A 942 -11.95 -13.56 -17.38
N ASP A 943 -12.72 -14.62 -17.16
CA ASP A 943 -12.29 -15.89 -16.57
C ASP A 943 -11.79 -16.92 -17.59
N ARG A 944 -11.54 -16.47 -18.82
CA ARG A 944 -10.92 -17.24 -19.90
C ARG A 944 -9.44 -17.52 -19.64
N ALA A 945 -8.95 -18.63 -20.16
CA ALA A 945 -7.52 -18.97 -20.22
C ALA A 945 -6.82 -18.24 -21.39
N GLU A 946 -6.85 -16.90 -21.36
CA GLU A 946 -6.27 -16.03 -22.39
C GLU A 946 -5.16 -15.14 -21.77
N GLY A 947 -4.06 -14.93 -22.51
CA GLY A 947 -2.89 -14.19 -22.03
C GLY A 947 -1.97 -15.04 -21.14
N ASN A 948 -1.27 -14.40 -20.20
CA ASN A 948 -0.42 -15.07 -19.23
C ASN A 948 -1.28 -15.76 -18.16
N VAL A 949 -1.34 -17.09 -18.18
CA VAL A 949 -2.19 -17.84 -17.24
C VAL A 949 -1.78 -17.65 -15.77
N PHE A 950 -0.53 -17.31 -15.49
CA PHE A 950 -0.05 -17.04 -14.13
C PHE A 950 -0.48 -15.67 -13.59
N GLU A 951 -0.74 -14.67 -14.44
CA GLU A 951 -1.42 -13.42 -14.02
C GLU A 951 -2.87 -13.68 -13.56
N SER A 952 -3.45 -14.82 -13.92
CA SER A 952 -4.77 -15.22 -13.43
C SER A 952 -4.74 -15.91 -12.06
N ALA A 953 -3.56 -16.23 -11.50
CA ALA A 953 -3.45 -16.94 -10.22
C ALA A 953 -4.23 -16.30 -9.05
N PRO A 954 -4.27 -14.97 -8.85
CA PRO A 954 -5.09 -14.36 -7.79
C PRO A 954 -6.59 -14.62 -7.95
N ALA A 955 -7.09 -14.77 -9.18
CA ALA A 955 -8.49 -15.09 -9.45
C ALA A 955 -8.88 -16.52 -9.01
N PHE A 956 -7.91 -17.43 -8.91
CA PHE A 956 -8.14 -18.75 -8.31
C PHE A 956 -8.25 -18.68 -6.78
N ALA A 957 -7.69 -17.67 -6.10
CA ALA A 957 -7.97 -17.45 -4.68
C ALA A 957 -9.37 -16.84 -4.46
N VAL A 958 -9.75 -15.84 -5.28
CA VAL A 958 -11.10 -15.22 -5.23
C VAL A 958 -12.24 -16.24 -5.43
N PHE A 959 -11.97 -17.36 -6.11
CA PHE A 959 -12.96 -18.40 -6.37
C PHE A 959 -13.48 -19.11 -5.10
N GLU A 960 -12.82 -18.98 -3.95
CA GLU A 960 -13.39 -19.46 -2.67
C GLU A 960 -14.78 -18.84 -2.40
N GLN A 961 -14.89 -17.53 -2.55
CA GLN A 961 -16.11 -16.78 -2.27
C GLN A 961 -17.16 -17.01 -3.37
N ASP A 962 -16.72 -17.13 -4.63
CA ASP A 962 -17.59 -17.49 -5.76
C ASP A 962 -18.16 -18.92 -5.57
N LEU A 963 -17.36 -19.87 -5.09
CA LEU A 963 -17.80 -21.23 -4.77
C LEU A 963 -18.86 -21.24 -3.67
N LEU A 964 -18.60 -20.55 -2.55
CA LEU A 964 -19.44 -20.57 -1.35
C LEU A 964 -20.72 -19.73 -1.49
N ASN A 965 -20.63 -18.53 -2.08
CA ASN A 965 -21.71 -17.55 -2.10
C ASN A 965 -22.53 -17.58 -3.40
N ASP A 966 -21.93 -17.96 -4.52
CA ASP A 966 -22.59 -17.95 -5.84
C ASP A 966 -22.87 -19.36 -6.37
N VAL A 967 -21.84 -20.22 -6.50
CA VAL A 967 -21.94 -21.54 -7.16
C VAL A 967 -22.77 -22.54 -6.35
N ILE A 968 -22.49 -22.70 -5.06
CA ILE A 968 -23.25 -23.64 -4.20
C ILE A 968 -24.74 -23.26 -4.16
N PRO A 969 -25.14 -22.01 -3.84
CA PRO A 969 -26.53 -21.57 -3.94
C PRO A 969 -27.12 -21.68 -5.36
N ALA A 970 -26.33 -21.43 -6.40
CA ALA A 970 -26.78 -21.59 -7.78
C ALA A 970 -27.11 -23.05 -8.16
N ILE A 971 -26.44 -24.03 -7.55
CA ILE A 971 -26.75 -25.46 -7.71
C ILE A 971 -27.94 -25.85 -6.84
N GLU A 972 -27.95 -25.47 -5.56
CA GLU A 972 -29.03 -25.79 -4.61
C GLU A 972 -30.39 -25.19 -5.03
N ALA A 973 -30.40 -24.08 -5.75
CA ALA A 973 -31.61 -23.48 -6.33
C ALA A 973 -32.05 -24.09 -7.67
N ARG A 974 -31.24 -24.93 -8.33
CA ARG A 974 -31.51 -25.51 -9.67
C ARG A 974 -31.69 -27.03 -9.67
N TYR A 975 -31.03 -27.74 -8.77
CA TYR A 975 -31.02 -29.20 -8.72
C TYR A 975 -31.44 -29.71 -7.34
N SER A 976 -32.07 -30.89 -7.30
CA SER A 976 -32.47 -31.52 -6.03
C SER A 976 -31.24 -32.15 -5.37
N VAL A 977 -30.69 -31.46 -4.39
CA VAL A 977 -29.42 -31.81 -3.74
C VAL A 977 -29.53 -31.71 -2.23
N HIS A 978 -28.60 -32.37 -1.54
CA HIS A 978 -28.40 -32.20 -0.11
C HIS A 978 -27.54 -30.94 0.15
N GLY A 979 -27.99 -30.07 1.06
CA GLY A 979 -27.27 -28.84 1.45
C GLY A 979 -26.30 -29.01 2.63
N ASP A 980 -26.20 -30.20 3.20
CA ASP A 980 -25.30 -30.48 4.33
C ASP A 980 -23.89 -30.91 3.89
N ARG A 981 -22.94 -30.81 4.82
CA ARG A 981 -21.52 -31.14 4.60
C ARG A 981 -21.25 -32.60 4.26
N ASP A 982 -22.06 -33.53 4.77
CA ASP A 982 -21.82 -34.97 4.65
C ASP A 982 -22.15 -35.46 3.23
N HIS A 983 -22.91 -34.67 2.47
CA HIS A 983 -23.25 -34.90 1.07
C HIS A 983 -22.58 -33.91 0.09
N ARG A 984 -21.62 -33.10 0.57
CA ARG A 984 -20.85 -32.16 -0.26
C ARG A 984 -19.36 -32.53 -0.29
N ALA A 985 -18.82 -32.71 -1.49
CA ALA A 985 -17.41 -33.01 -1.73
C ALA A 985 -16.74 -31.94 -2.60
N LEU A 986 -15.43 -31.76 -2.43
CA LEU A 986 -14.60 -30.84 -3.21
C LEU A 986 -13.34 -31.57 -3.67
N ALA A 987 -13.06 -31.56 -4.97
CA ALA A 987 -11.81 -32.11 -5.50
C ALA A 987 -11.28 -31.34 -6.71
N GLY A 988 -10.00 -31.52 -7.05
CA GLY A 988 -9.42 -30.85 -8.21
C GLY A 988 -8.02 -31.29 -8.58
N LEU A 989 -7.58 -30.90 -9.79
CA LEU A 989 -6.25 -31.20 -10.34
C LEU A 989 -5.36 -29.95 -10.34
N SER A 990 -4.05 -30.12 -10.17
CA SER A 990 -3.06 -29.03 -10.25
C SER A 990 -3.44 -27.86 -9.33
N MET A 991 -3.68 -26.67 -9.90
CA MET A 991 -4.17 -25.49 -9.16
C MET A 991 -5.50 -25.73 -8.45
N GLY A 992 -6.44 -26.45 -9.09
CA GLY A 992 -7.69 -26.90 -8.50
C GLY A 992 -7.49 -27.91 -7.36
N GLY A 993 -6.39 -28.66 -7.38
CA GLY A 993 -5.97 -29.51 -6.26
C GLY A 993 -5.56 -28.68 -5.05
N GLY A 994 -4.76 -27.63 -5.26
CA GLY A 994 -4.42 -26.66 -4.21
C GLY A 994 -5.63 -25.89 -3.68
N GLN A 995 -6.55 -25.47 -4.56
CA GLN A 995 -7.85 -24.89 -4.16
C GLN A 995 -8.66 -25.86 -3.30
N SER A 996 -8.68 -27.15 -3.64
CA SER A 996 -9.45 -28.15 -2.91
C SER A 996 -8.92 -28.39 -1.50
N LEU A 997 -7.59 -28.31 -1.30
CA LEU A 997 -7.00 -28.33 0.04
C LEU A 997 -7.31 -27.04 0.80
N ASN A 998 -7.01 -25.88 0.19
CA ASN A 998 -7.21 -24.57 0.82
C ASN A 998 -8.65 -24.38 1.31
N PHE A 999 -9.63 -24.56 0.41
CA PHE A 999 -11.05 -24.28 0.72
C PHE A 999 -11.70 -25.44 1.46
N GLY A 1000 -11.34 -26.70 1.13
CA GLY A 1000 -11.93 -27.87 1.78
C GLY A 1000 -11.56 -27.95 3.26
N LEU A 1001 -10.29 -27.68 3.60
CA LEU A 1001 -9.79 -27.78 4.97
C LEU A 1001 -10.08 -26.52 5.81
N ALA A 1002 -10.24 -25.35 5.18
CA ALA A 1002 -10.74 -24.16 5.87
C ALA A 1002 -12.25 -24.27 6.20
N HIS A 1003 -13.07 -24.82 5.29
CA HIS A 1003 -14.53 -24.90 5.43
C HIS A 1003 -14.99 -26.33 5.70
N LEU A 1004 -14.45 -26.96 6.75
CA LEU A 1004 -14.87 -28.30 7.21
C LEU A 1004 -16.37 -28.35 7.52
N ASP A 1005 -17.00 -27.25 7.93
CA ASP A 1005 -18.44 -27.14 8.16
C ASP A 1005 -19.28 -27.12 6.86
N ARG A 1006 -18.64 -27.03 5.68
CA ARG A 1006 -19.26 -27.12 4.34
C ARG A 1006 -18.91 -28.41 3.61
N PHE A 1007 -17.75 -29.01 3.85
CA PHE A 1007 -17.26 -30.19 3.10
C PHE A 1007 -16.79 -31.31 4.04
N ALA A 1008 -17.21 -32.55 3.75
CA ALA A 1008 -16.75 -33.75 4.47
C ALA A 1008 -15.79 -34.64 3.67
N TRP A 1009 -15.63 -34.39 2.36
CA TRP A 1009 -14.82 -35.21 1.45
C TRP A 1009 -13.98 -34.31 0.54
N ILE A 1010 -12.66 -34.47 0.58
CA ILE A 1010 -11.69 -33.60 -0.10
C ILE A 1010 -10.72 -34.44 -0.94
N GLY A 1011 -10.45 -34.01 -2.17
CA GLY A 1011 -9.48 -34.68 -3.05
C GLY A 1011 -8.56 -33.74 -3.82
N ALA A 1012 -7.25 -33.90 -3.67
CA ALA A 1012 -6.25 -33.12 -4.39
C ALA A 1012 -5.33 -34.03 -5.20
N PHE A 1013 -5.32 -33.80 -6.52
CA PHE A 1013 -4.51 -34.55 -7.48
C PHE A 1013 -3.43 -33.62 -8.04
N SER A 1014 -2.15 -33.93 -7.82
CA SER A 1014 -1.00 -33.09 -8.18
C SER A 1014 -1.07 -31.65 -7.65
N ALA A 1015 -1.32 -31.45 -6.35
CA ALA A 1015 -1.57 -30.12 -5.79
C ALA A 1015 -0.43 -29.10 -6.08
N ALA A 1016 -0.79 -27.93 -6.63
CA ALA A 1016 0.16 -26.93 -7.13
C ALA A 1016 0.55 -25.85 -6.09
N PRO A 1017 1.54 -24.95 -6.36
CA PRO A 1017 2.12 -24.04 -5.36
C PRO A 1017 1.19 -22.99 -4.73
N ASN A 1018 -0.07 -22.93 -5.15
CA ASN A 1018 -1.11 -22.17 -4.45
C ASN A 1018 -1.66 -22.89 -3.19
N THR A 1019 -1.25 -24.14 -2.96
CA THR A 1019 -1.52 -24.88 -1.72
C THR A 1019 -0.85 -24.18 -0.54
N MET A 1020 -1.62 -23.82 0.49
CA MET A 1020 -1.06 -23.18 1.70
C MET A 1020 -0.09 -24.12 2.44
N PRO A 1021 0.87 -23.58 3.23
CA PRO A 1021 1.75 -24.41 4.05
C PRO A 1021 0.94 -25.37 4.94
N PRO A 1022 1.41 -26.62 5.18
CA PRO A 1022 0.56 -27.65 5.78
C PRO A 1022 -0.08 -27.32 7.14
N ALA A 1023 0.60 -26.51 7.97
CA ALA A 1023 0.07 -26.07 9.27
C ALA A 1023 -0.94 -24.91 9.18
N GLU A 1024 -1.01 -24.23 8.02
CA GLU A 1024 -2.01 -23.19 7.72
C GLU A 1024 -3.24 -23.79 7.01
N LEU A 1025 -3.08 -24.93 6.30
CA LEU A 1025 -4.20 -25.77 5.87
C LEU A 1025 -4.97 -26.39 7.05
N LEU A 1026 -4.29 -26.68 8.16
CA LEU A 1026 -4.81 -27.45 9.29
C LEU A 1026 -4.53 -26.77 10.63
N PRO A 1027 -5.12 -25.58 10.89
CA PRO A 1027 -4.95 -24.88 12.16
C PRO A 1027 -5.59 -25.62 13.34
N ASP A 1028 -6.60 -26.45 13.10
CA ASP A 1028 -7.15 -27.41 14.07
C ASP A 1028 -7.11 -28.85 13.51
N PRO A 1029 -6.03 -29.60 13.78
CA PRO A 1029 -5.92 -31.02 13.44
C PRO A 1029 -6.95 -31.92 14.15
N GLY A 1030 -7.52 -31.48 15.28
CA GLY A 1030 -8.56 -32.21 16.03
C GLY A 1030 -9.89 -32.15 15.28
N ALA A 1031 -10.34 -30.95 14.93
CA ALA A 1031 -11.53 -30.75 14.10
C ALA A 1031 -11.44 -31.51 12.77
N ALA A 1032 -10.29 -31.46 12.09
CA ALA A 1032 -10.07 -32.22 10.85
C ALA A 1032 -10.23 -33.74 11.06
N LYS A 1033 -9.70 -34.28 12.17
CA LYS A 1033 -9.75 -35.71 12.51
C LYS A 1033 -11.15 -36.21 12.89
N GLU A 1034 -12.00 -35.34 13.45
CA GLU A 1034 -13.39 -35.68 13.80
C GLU A 1034 -14.37 -35.47 12.64
N GLN A 1035 -14.11 -34.48 11.76
CA GLN A 1035 -15.08 -34.02 10.77
C GLN A 1035 -14.84 -34.56 9.34
N LEU A 1036 -13.62 -34.93 8.96
CA LEU A 1036 -13.33 -35.47 7.63
C LEU A 1036 -13.76 -36.93 7.49
N LYS A 1037 -14.52 -37.24 6.44
CA LYS A 1037 -14.87 -38.62 6.04
C LYS A 1037 -13.88 -39.18 5.02
N LEU A 1038 -13.33 -38.33 4.15
CA LEU A 1038 -12.20 -38.67 3.29
C LEU A 1038 -11.35 -37.43 3.02
N LEU A 1039 -10.03 -37.58 3.14
CA LEU A 1039 -9.04 -36.71 2.54
C LEU A 1039 -8.17 -37.55 1.61
N TRP A 1040 -8.10 -37.17 0.35
CA TRP A 1040 -7.34 -37.86 -0.68
C TRP A 1040 -6.23 -36.95 -1.23
N LEU A 1041 -4.99 -37.40 -1.12
CA LEU A 1041 -3.83 -36.82 -1.77
C LEU A 1041 -3.29 -37.81 -2.80
N SER A 1042 -3.00 -37.32 -4.01
CA SER A 1042 -2.17 -38.07 -4.96
C SER A 1042 -1.25 -37.14 -5.74
N CYS A 1043 -0.09 -37.66 -6.13
CA CYS A 1043 0.82 -36.99 -7.06
C CYS A 1043 1.66 -38.05 -7.80
N GLY A 1044 1.92 -37.86 -9.09
CA GLY A 1044 2.69 -38.84 -9.88
C GLY A 1044 4.17 -38.87 -9.50
N ASN A 1045 4.82 -40.03 -9.58
CA ASN A 1045 6.24 -40.17 -9.24
C ASN A 1045 7.22 -39.51 -10.24
N GLN A 1046 6.70 -38.95 -11.34
CA GLN A 1046 7.42 -38.10 -12.29
C GLN A 1046 6.88 -36.65 -12.28
N ASP A 1047 6.03 -36.29 -11.31
CA ASP A 1047 5.46 -34.95 -11.17
C ASP A 1047 6.43 -34.01 -10.45
N GLY A 1048 6.85 -32.93 -11.13
CA GLY A 1048 7.72 -31.89 -10.57
C GLY A 1048 7.13 -31.10 -9.40
N LEU A 1049 5.86 -31.33 -9.03
CA LEU A 1049 5.20 -30.76 -7.86
C LEU A 1049 5.07 -31.73 -6.67
N ILE A 1050 5.57 -32.96 -6.77
CA ILE A 1050 5.39 -34.01 -5.73
C ILE A 1050 5.72 -33.53 -4.31
N SER A 1051 6.73 -32.67 -4.15
CA SER A 1051 7.10 -32.05 -2.87
C SER A 1051 5.96 -31.35 -2.13
N ILE A 1052 5.01 -30.73 -2.82
CA ILE A 1052 3.86 -30.05 -2.20
C ILE A 1052 2.93 -31.08 -1.55
N SER A 1053 2.63 -32.15 -2.28
CA SER A 1053 1.74 -33.20 -1.78
C SER A 1053 2.44 -34.09 -0.74
N GLN A 1054 3.76 -34.29 -0.85
CA GLN A 1054 4.62 -34.87 0.19
C GLN A 1054 4.60 -34.04 1.48
N ASP A 1055 4.79 -32.71 1.41
CA ASP A 1055 4.83 -31.83 2.57
C ASP A 1055 3.48 -31.86 3.33
N VAL A 1056 2.35 -31.89 2.61
CA VAL A 1056 1.01 -32.05 3.23
C VAL A 1056 0.81 -33.48 3.77
N HIS A 1057 1.19 -34.53 3.04
CA HIS A 1057 1.12 -35.93 3.49
C HIS A 1057 1.90 -36.13 4.80
N GLN A 1058 3.15 -35.67 4.88
CA GLN A 1058 3.98 -35.84 6.05
C GLN A 1058 3.44 -35.04 7.25
N HIS A 1059 2.85 -33.86 7.04
CA HIS A 1059 2.18 -33.13 8.11
C HIS A 1059 0.93 -33.85 8.64
N LEU A 1060 0.05 -34.34 7.75
CA LEU A 1060 -1.11 -35.14 8.12
C LEU A 1060 -0.72 -36.40 8.90
N LYS A 1061 0.36 -37.08 8.45
CA LYS A 1061 0.92 -38.27 9.08
C LYS A 1061 1.47 -37.96 10.48
N GLN A 1062 2.17 -36.84 10.66
CA GLN A 1062 2.65 -36.36 11.97
C GLN A 1062 1.50 -35.96 12.91
N ALA A 1063 0.44 -35.32 12.39
CA ALA A 1063 -0.77 -34.96 13.13
C ALA A 1063 -1.68 -36.18 13.45
N GLY A 1064 -1.42 -37.34 12.85
CA GLY A 1064 -2.25 -38.53 13.00
C GLY A 1064 -3.66 -38.37 12.42
N ILE A 1065 -3.81 -37.60 11.34
CA ILE A 1065 -5.04 -37.43 10.56
C ILE A 1065 -5.09 -38.53 9.50
N GLY A 1066 -6.20 -39.29 9.47
CA GLY A 1066 -6.43 -40.32 8.47
C GLY A 1066 -6.67 -39.71 7.08
N HIS A 1067 -5.89 -40.15 6.11
CA HIS A 1067 -5.99 -39.71 4.71
C HIS A 1067 -5.44 -40.82 3.78
N VAL A 1068 -5.79 -40.73 2.50
CA VAL A 1068 -5.17 -41.51 1.43
C VAL A 1068 -3.98 -40.73 0.87
N TRP A 1069 -2.85 -41.41 0.70
CA TRP A 1069 -1.71 -40.95 -0.10
C TRP A 1069 -1.47 -41.98 -1.20
N ASN A 1070 -1.42 -41.55 -2.46
CA ASN A 1070 -1.16 -42.42 -3.61
C ASN A 1070 -0.15 -41.78 -4.57
N VAL A 1071 0.98 -42.46 -4.79
CA VAL A 1071 2.04 -42.04 -5.71
C VAL A 1071 2.21 -43.10 -6.79
N ASP A 1072 1.53 -42.89 -7.91
CA ASP A 1072 1.56 -43.80 -9.08
C ASP A 1072 2.68 -43.45 -10.08
N GLY A 1073 2.86 -44.30 -11.08
CA GLY A 1073 3.96 -44.23 -12.05
C GLY A 1073 3.87 -43.15 -13.15
N HIS A 1074 3.06 -42.10 -12.95
CA HIS A 1074 2.76 -41.08 -13.96
C HIS A 1074 3.38 -39.71 -13.61
N GLY A 1075 3.17 -38.70 -14.46
CA GLY A 1075 3.69 -37.34 -14.27
C GLY A 1075 2.59 -36.33 -13.90
N HIS A 1076 2.85 -35.04 -14.18
CA HIS A 1076 1.84 -33.97 -14.06
C HIS A 1076 0.85 -34.01 -15.24
N ASP A 1077 0.16 -35.15 -15.43
CA ASP A 1077 -0.53 -35.46 -16.68
C ASP A 1077 -1.96 -36.06 -16.50
N PRO A 1078 -2.80 -36.04 -17.57
CA PRO A 1078 -4.18 -36.53 -17.52
C PRO A 1078 -4.37 -37.98 -17.06
N THR A 1079 -3.36 -38.84 -17.21
CA THR A 1079 -3.40 -40.24 -16.75
C THR A 1079 -3.49 -40.30 -15.24
N HIS A 1080 -2.65 -39.55 -14.53
CA HIS A 1080 -2.68 -39.42 -13.07
C HIS A 1080 -4.05 -38.93 -12.60
N TRP A 1081 -4.54 -37.82 -13.15
CA TRP A 1081 -5.80 -37.20 -12.71
C TRP A 1081 -7.04 -38.07 -13.00
N ARG A 1082 -7.10 -38.74 -14.16
CA ARG A 1082 -8.18 -39.67 -14.51
C ARG A 1082 -8.16 -40.90 -13.59
N ASN A 1083 -6.99 -41.49 -13.36
CA ASN A 1083 -6.84 -42.70 -12.55
C ASN A 1083 -7.23 -42.44 -11.08
N ASN A 1084 -6.81 -41.31 -10.51
CA ASN A 1084 -7.13 -40.96 -9.12
C ASN A 1084 -8.60 -40.51 -8.96
N LEU A 1085 -9.17 -39.77 -9.92
CA LEU A 1085 -10.60 -39.44 -9.92
C LEU A 1085 -11.48 -40.72 -9.95
N TYR A 1086 -11.10 -41.72 -10.74
CA TYR A 1086 -11.79 -43.02 -10.80
C TYR A 1086 -11.86 -43.70 -9.42
N TYR A 1087 -10.77 -43.70 -8.64
CA TYR A 1087 -10.77 -44.28 -7.29
C TYR A 1087 -11.41 -43.40 -6.22
N PHE A 1088 -11.43 -42.08 -6.39
CA PHE A 1088 -12.10 -41.13 -5.50
C PHE A 1088 -13.64 -41.25 -5.61
N LEU A 1089 -14.18 -41.30 -6.83
CA LEU A 1089 -15.62 -41.47 -7.11
C LEU A 1089 -16.21 -42.77 -6.52
N GLN A 1090 -15.38 -43.81 -6.35
CA GLN A 1090 -15.77 -45.07 -5.71
C GLN A 1090 -15.89 -44.99 -4.18
N ARG A 1091 -15.48 -43.89 -3.53
CA ARG A 1091 -15.34 -43.80 -2.07
C ARG A 1091 -16.18 -42.72 -1.43
N ILE A 1092 -16.34 -41.57 -2.08
CA ILE A 1092 -17.15 -40.47 -1.56
C ILE A 1092 -18.63 -40.86 -1.38
N PHE A 1093 -19.27 -40.29 -0.35
CA PHE A 1093 -20.70 -40.45 -0.03
C PHE A 1093 -21.17 -41.87 0.31
N LYS A 1094 -20.28 -42.80 0.66
CA LYS A 1094 -20.65 -44.12 1.18
C LYS A 1094 -20.82 -44.09 2.71
N SER A 1095 -21.80 -44.84 3.22
CA SER A 1095 -22.17 -44.88 4.64
C SER A 1095 -21.13 -45.54 5.54
N ASP A 1096 -20.37 -46.50 5.01
CA ASP A 1096 -19.55 -47.45 5.77
C ASP A 1096 -18.08 -47.43 5.30
N SER A 1097 -17.52 -46.25 5.02
CA SER A 1097 -16.11 -46.10 4.66
C SER A 1097 -15.19 -46.36 5.87
N GLU A 1098 -14.50 -47.50 5.89
CA GLU A 1098 -13.51 -47.80 6.94
C GLU A 1098 -12.43 -46.70 7.04
N PRO A 1099 -11.98 -46.35 8.26
CA PRO A 1099 -11.06 -45.24 8.46
C PRO A 1099 -9.63 -45.59 8.01
N ASN A 1100 -9.27 -45.11 6.81
CA ASN A 1100 -7.90 -44.88 6.32
C ASN A 1100 -6.83 -45.90 6.76
N GLN A 1101 -6.90 -47.12 6.21
CA GLN A 1101 -5.74 -48.00 6.13
C GLN A 1101 -5.45 -48.38 4.67
N PRO A 1102 -4.19 -48.32 4.20
CA PRO A 1102 -3.79 -49.04 3.00
C PRO A 1102 -3.89 -50.55 3.29
N GLN A 1103 -4.48 -51.32 2.37
CA GLN A 1103 -4.50 -52.78 2.50
C GLN A 1103 -3.07 -53.33 2.38
N SER A 1104 -2.70 -54.21 3.30
CA SER A 1104 -1.36 -54.78 3.38
C SER A 1104 -1.24 -56.09 2.60
N GLU A 1105 -0.42 -56.11 1.55
CA GLU A 1105 0.31 -57.28 1.01
C GLU A 1105 1.71 -56.85 0.53
#